data_AF-R5ZUP1-F1
#
_entry.id   AF-R5ZUP1-F1
#
_cell.length_a   1.000
_cell.length_b   1.000
_cell.length_c   1.000
_cell.angle_alpha   90.00
_cell.angle_beta   90.00
_cell.angle_gamma   90.00
#
_symmetry.space_group_name_H-M   'P 1'
#
loop_
_entity.id
_entity.type
_entity.pdbx_description
1 polymer ?
#
loop_
_entity_poly.entity_id
_entity_poly.type
_entity_poly.pdbx_seq_one_letter_code
_entity_poly.pdbx_strand_id
1 'polypeptide(L)'
;MTTRFFTTICVLLSVVLSGQAQKRTYDEAAKAASNFFNTTGQGTAVSSWHMKRDDGGRRVLTKQAGEMPCQAAYYLFTNAQSGQLVVVSGDERMPLVLGYTDQALTADKLPDGLVELLDGYKAQYAALAEVPANAARVATLHKGERQLITADWGQGDPFNRMTPEATPTGCAATAMAIVMRYYQWPESGAGSKTHIWKDSVMTANFGQTHYDWGNMPLSYTSYTEQQAKAVALLMRHAGIAVEMYYNAESSGANQSLVPGALQKYFRYAATARLLSASNYDAATWDGMMRNEIDNGRPVLYTGESTLGRGSHGFVLDGYRDNLFHFNFGWNGSGNGYFAVSALNATDHSIEFANRQQAVVGIVPLKDDGSAPLTLERDNTYQGYYTPLTTLVAHTAVDIHLSNLTALRDWKGQMQWHLCHADGTVVERVGSKDVAMNGGSSQSVDFSLSAANGAEMGDYLCLVAREDSSAQWQPVMDAKGQNVVVPAFERKVPVVQVVCDTKHATIDDQNLGNVSYEGKPLLGSPYNYKVTFDNGVAKQLVQWRQGGSWQTASDGALTLTADTLYIKAKGYMPSELVAACEVKVANAGALQSALLKVVADADAVETLTLSGNLDDSDMQYLSTLQTLKSLDMESATVAQGLFGAPFRDFDRLAACVLPRSLTQIGSETFKNCSALKSITLPVSLQTTGTDLLAGCGALTDIYVPSSSPDCVSTGAFGSMPDASAVTVHVQQGLAEVFKRSDKWSSFSHFVDDLPALPQRFSSNGITYNAIYKGDGNYAEVAIPSGQTTYYGGEVTIPATVSCEGLDYTVCGFEETDGLSPFVGNMFVTSLNLQLRVDTLKAKQFMGCVNLASLQLPPTLRYIGSECFRNCPMLMQISLPASVEGLGDNAFCGCQYLTDIYSYAVVPPAGSDGNDYPFAQCRPNNVTLHVPASCEEAYRTSGFWGKFGTIVGDLENVATGLTPATAGRDAAFTIKAAGRQWFVIHLDKARSVSIYYLDGTLQRVVQLPGGESRIWLDAPSILVAP
;
A
#
# COMPACT_ATOMS: atom_id res chain seq x y z
N MET A 1 -14.49 30.54 -6.91
CA MET A 1 -15.07 30.49 -8.27
C MET A 1 -14.22 29.52 -9.07
N THR A 2 -14.65 28.25 -9.09
CA THR A 2 -15.25 27.57 -10.25
C THR A 2 -14.22 27.05 -11.27
N THR A 3 -13.98 25.75 -11.15
CA THR A 3 -13.91 24.77 -12.26
C THR A 3 -12.71 24.86 -13.21
N ARG A 4 -11.68 24.01 -12.98
CA ARG A 4 -10.89 23.30 -14.01
C ARG A 4 -10.40 21.98 -13.40
N PHE A 5 -11.24 20.94 -13.43
CA PHE A 5 -11.18 19.81 -14.39
C PHE A 5 -9.81 19.11 -14.46
N PHE A 6 -9.83 17.88 -13.94
CA PHE A 6 -9.00 16.74 -14.35
C PHE A 6 -8.57 16.85 -15.82
N THR A 7 -7.26 16.99 -16.07
CA THR A 7 -6.64 16.46 -17.30
C THR A 7 -5.21 16.07 -17.03
N THR A 8 -4.99 14.76 -17.08
CA THR A 8 -3.73 14.04 -17.21
C THR A 8 -2.72 14.73 -18.13
N ILE A 9 -1.51 15.02 -17.63
CA ILE A 9 -0.30 15.07 -18.47
C ILE A 9 0.76 14.18 -17.83
N CYS A 10 0.66 12.91 -18.20
CA CYS A 10 1.69 11.89 -18.07
C CYS A 10 2.77 12.09 -19.14
N VAL A 11 3.52 13.17 -19.08
CA VAL A 11 4.73 13.36 -19.90
C VAL A 11 5.74 14.03 -18.97
N LEU A 12 6.51 13.30 -18.16
CA LEU A 12 7.72 12.59 -18.60
C LEU A 12 8.40 11.88 -17.42
N LEU A 13 8.03 10.63 -17.12
CA LEU A 13 8.81 9.73 -16.26
C LEU A 13 8.38 8.28 -16.54
N SER A 14 8.94 7.70 -17.60
CA SER A 14 8.99 6.25 -17.86
C SER A 14 10.19 6.03 -18.78
N VAL A 15 11.07 5.02 -18.67
CA VAL A 15 10.84 3.58 -18.47
C VAL A 15 12.15 2.97 -17.92
N VAL A 16 12.04 1.96 -17.05
CA VAL A 16 13.11 1.00 -16.74
C VAL A 16 13.40 0.19 -18.00
N LEU A 17 14.39 0.60 -18.78
CA LEU A 17 15.03 -0.25 -19.79
C LEU A 17 16.42 -0.61 -19.25
N SER A 18 16.68 -1.90 -19.13
CA SER A 18 18.03 -2.45 -18.97
C SER A 18 18.82 -2.21 -20.26
N GLY A 19 19.21 -0.97 -20.47
CA GLY A 19 20.13 -0.52 -21.50
C GLY A 19 21.11 0.47 -20.87
N GLN A 20 22.35 0.51 -21.38
CA GLN A 20 23.37 1.46 -20.90
C GLN A 20 22.75 2.86 -20.81
N ALA A 21 22.87 3.51 -19.65
CA ALA A 21 22.38 4.87 -19.49
C ALA A 21 23.13 5.80 -20.44
N GLN A 22 22.40 6.60 -21.23
CA GLN A 22 23.00 7.54 -22.18
C GLN A 22 22.87 8.99 -21.68
N LYS A 23 23.76 9.84 -22.19
CA LYS A 23 23.63 11.29 -22.06
C LYS A 23 22.49 11.75 -22.96
N ARG A 24 21.58 12.57 -22.43
CA ARG A 24 20.46 13.14 -23.20
C ARG A 24 20.96 14.21 -24.14
N THR A 25 20.47 14.17 -25.36
CA THR A 25 20.73 15.20 -26.38
C THR A 25 19.90 16.45 -26.10
N TYR A 26 20.31 17.57 -26.69
CA TYR A 26 19.55 18.82 -26.61
C TYR A 26 18.13 18.69 -27.15
N ASP A 27 17.95 17.99 -28.28
CA ASP A 27 16.63 17.82 -28.92
C ASP A 27 15.68 17.01 -28.05
N GLU A 28 16.17 15.97 -27.37
CA GLU A 28 15.41 15.20 -26.38
C GLU A 28 15.00 16.08 -25.20
N ALA A 29 15.91 16.92 -24.70
CA ALA A 29 15.61 17.84 -23.60
C ALA A 29 14.62 18.95 -23.98
N ALA A 30 14.74 19.51 -25.19
CA ALA A 30 13.83 20.52 -25.71
C ALA A 30 12.42 19.95 -25.95
N LYS A 31 12.33 18.73 -26.47
CA LYS A 31 11.05 17.99 -26.61
C LYS A 31 10.44 17.71 -25.23
N ALA A 32 11.26 17.34 -24.24
CA ALA A 32 10.81 17.14 -22.88
C ALA A 32 10.21 18.42 -22.26
N ALA A 33 10.88 19.55 -22.42
CA ALA A 33 10.39 20.84 -21.95
C ALA A 33 9.10 21.30 -22.66
N SER A 34 9.00 21.12 -23.98
CA SER A 34 7.79 21.46 -24.73
C SER A 34 6.59 20.62 -24.27
N ASN A 35 6.80 19.33 -24.02
CA ASN A 35 5.76 18.45 -23.51
C ASN A 35 5.34 18.80 -22.07
N PHE A 36 6.30 19.19 -21.22
CA PHE A 36 6.01 19.61 -19.84
C PHE A 36 5.01 20.77 -19.78
N PHE A 37 5.12 21.75 -20.68
CA PHE A 37 4.21 22.90 -20.73
C PHE A 37 2.92 22.67 -21.54
N ASN A 38 2.83 21.58 -22.30
CA ASN A 38 1.73 21.36 -23.24
C ASN A 38 0.45 20.89 -22.54
N THR A 39 -0.34 21.83 -22.02
CA THR A 39 -1.56 21.56 -21.24
C THR A 39 -2.82 21.18 -22.04
N THR A 40 -2.82 21.34 -23.37
CA THR A 40 -4.06 21.25 -24.20
C THR A 40 -3.88 20.58 -25.58
N GLY A 41 -2.73 19.96 -25.84
CA GLY A 41 -2.49 19.25 -27.11
C GLY A 41 -2.08 20.15 -28.28
N GLN A 42 -1.87 21.45 -28.07
CA GLN A 42 -1.18 22.32 -29.03
C GLN A 42 0.29 22.49 -28.62
N GLY A 43 1.21 22.24 -29.55
CA GLY A 43 2.65 22.31 -29.29
C GLY A 43 3.05 23.65 -28.66
N THR A 44 3.57 23.61 -27.43
CA THR A 44 3.97 24.82 -26.71
C THR A 44 5.41 25.17 -27.05
N ALA A 45 5.62 26.37 -27.59
CA ALA A 45 6.95 26.87 -27.92
C ALA A 45 7.75 27.13 -26.63
N VAL A 46 8.99 26.65 -26.61
CA VAL A 46 9.94 26.90 -25.51
C VAL A 46 11.13 27.72 -26.01
N SER A 47 11.66 28.57 -25.13
CA SER A 47 12.89 29.32 -25.36
C SER A 47 14.03 28.71 -24.56
N SER A 48 15.21 28.56 -25.18
CA SER A 48 16.38 27.95 -24.54
C SER A 48 17.28 29.00 -23.91
N TRP A 49 17.75 28.69 -22.71
CA TRP A 49 18.54 29.60 -21.89
C TRP A 49 19.80 28.93 -21.36
N HIS A 50 20.82 29.74 -21.11
CA HIS A 50 21.98 29.33 -20.33
C HIS A 50 22.26 30.36 -19.24
N MET A 51 22.99 29.92 -18.21
CA MET A 51 23.36 30.77 -17.09
C MET A 51 24.72 31.44 -17.33
N LYS A 52 24.77 32.78 -17.31
CA LYS A 52 26.01 33.58 -17.46
C LYS A 52 26.24 34.45 -16.20
N ARG A 53 27.47 34.92 -15.97
CA ARG A 53 27.73 36.01 -15.02
C ARG A 53 27.54 37.37 -15.70
N ASP A 54 26.84 38.28 -15.04
CA ASP A 54 26.83 39.70 -15.41
C ASP A 54 28.09 40.42 -14.93
N ASP A 55 28.24 41.70 -15.29
CA ASP A 55 29.41 42.53 -14.94
C ASP A 55 29.54 42.77 -13.41
N GLY A 56 28.47 42.51 -12.65
CA GLY A 56 28.46 42.54 -11.18
C GLY A 56 28.70 41.18 -10.52
N GLY A 57 29.04 40.14 -11.31
CA GLY A 57 29.34 38.80 -10.83
C GLY A 57 28.12 37.94 -10.49
N ARG A 58 26.89 38.47 -10.62
CA ARG A 58 25.63 37.74 -10.39
C ARG A 58 25.29 36.83 -11.57
N ARG A 59 24.59 35.74 -11.30
CA ARG A 59 24.16 34.79 -12.34
C ARG A 59 22.82 35.23 -12.94
N VAL A 60 22.79 35.35 -14.27
CA VAL A 60 21.61 35.75 -15.06
C VAL A 60 21.32 34.72 -16.14
N LEU A 61 20.04 34.63 -16.54
CA LEU A 61 19.64 33.87 -17.71
C LEU A 61 19.90 34.70 -18.96
N THR A 62 20.51 34.09 -19.98
CA THR A 62 20.69 34.72 -21.29
C THR A 62 20.17 33.80 -22.38
N LYS A 63 19.39 34.36 -23.31
CA LYS A 63 18.88 33.63 -24.48
C LYS A 63 20.05 33.06 -25.25
N GLN A 64 19.95 31.79 -25.63
CA GLN A 64 21.01 31.11 -26.35
C GLN A 64 20.85 31.28 -27.87
N ALA A 65 21.94 31.66 -28.55
CA ALA A 65 22.05 31.67 -30.01
C ALA A 65 23.21 30.77 -30.43
N GLY A 66 22.93 29.65 -31.12
CA GLY A 66 23.93 28.69 -31.61
C GLY A 66 23.74 27.24 -31.12
N GLU A 67 24.48 26.29 -31.70
CA GLU A 67 24.45 24.85 -31.36
C GLU A 67 24.91 24.57 -29.92
N MET A 68 24.17 23.72 -29.21
CA MET A 68 24.47 23.34 -27.83
C MET A 68 25.52 22.21 -27.75
N PRO A 69 26.39 22.20 -26.73
CA PRO A 69 27.25 21.05 -26.47
C PRO A 69 26.39 19.82 -26.16
N CYS A 70 26.68 18.72 -26.82
CA CYS A 70 25.93 17.45 -26.76
C CYS A 70 25.98 16.74 -25.38
N GLN A 71 26.55 17.38 -24.35
CA GLN A 71 26.83 16.78 -23.03
C GLN A 71 26.77 17.82 -21.88
N ALA A 72 25.58 18.34 -21.55
CA ALA A 72 25.38 19.24 -20.40
C ALA A 72 24.82 18.47 -19.18
N ALA A 73 25.05 18.97 -17.96
CA ALA A 73 24.45 18.37 -16.74
C ALA A 73 22.91 18.52 -16.69
N TYR A 74 22.43 19.66 -17.19
CA TYR A 74 21.02 19.97 -17.37
C TYR A 74 20.86 21.06 -18.44
N TYR A 75 19.61 21.21 -18.90
CA TYR A 75 19.17 22.17 -19.90
C TYR A 75 18.07 23.07 -19.29
N LEU A 76 18.10 24.38 -19.59
CA LEU A 76 17.14 25.36 -19.06
C LEU A 76 16.23 25.86 -20.18
N PHE A 77 14.93 25.73 -19.98
CA PHE A 77 13.92 26.17 -20.95
C PHE A 77 12.86 27.03 -20.28
N THR A 78 12.39 28.07 -20.95
CA THR A 78 11.18 28.80 -20.50
C THR A 78 10.03 28.60 -21.45
N ASN A 79 8.81 28.60 -20.92
CA ASN A 79 7.61 28.72 -21.73
C ASN A 79 7.60 30.08 -22.44
N ALA A 80 7.44 30.09 -23.77
CA ALA A 80 7.50 31.31 -24.57
C ALA A 80 6.36 32.32 -24.27
N GLN A 81 5.26 31.87 -23.65
CA GLN A 81 4.11 32.69 -23.29
C GLN A 81 4.11 33.09 -21.81
N SER A 82 4.27 32.12 -20.89
CA SER A 82 4.20 32.38 -19.45
C SER A 82 5.53 32.79 -18.82
N GLY A 83 6.66 32.54 -19.48
CA GLY A 83 7.99 32.83 -18.95
C GLY A 83 8.45 31.90 -17.81
N GLN A 84 7.64 30.91 -17.41
CA GLN A 84 8.00 29.90 -16.40
C GLN A 84 9.20 29.08 -16.85
N LEU A 85 10.13 28.81 -15.93
CA LEU A 85 11.33 28.02 -16.17
C LEU A 85 11.08 26.54 -15.88
N VAL A 86 11.65 25.65 -16.70
CA VAL A 86 11.80 24.21 -16.41
C VAL A 86 13.27 23.78 -16.60
N VAL A 87 13.75 22.93 -15.70
CA VAL A 87 15.10 22.38 -15.66
C VAL A 87 15.03 20.91 -16.05
N VAL A 88 15.63 20.54 -17.17
CA VAL A 88 15.63 19.18 -17.72
C VAL A 88 17.02 18.57 -17.56
N SER A 89 17.14 17.37 -16.99
CA SER A 89 18.48 16.77 -16.77
C SER A 89 19.13 16.24 -18.05
N GLY A 90 20.46 16.26 -18.09
CA GLY A 90 21.25 15.80 -19.23
C GLY A 90 21.70 14.34 -19.20
N ASP A 91 21.34 13.55 -18.17
CA ASP A 91 21.68 12.12 -18.07
C ASP A 91 20.47 11.28 -17.68
N GLU A 92 20.26 10.15 -18.35
CA GLU A 92 19.16 9.22 -18.07
C GLU A 92 19.16 8.61 -16.66
N ARG A 93 20.29 8.67 -15.94
CA ARG A 93 20.39 8.28 -14.52
C ARG A 93 19.80 9.33 -13.57
N MET A 94 19.56 10.56 -14.02
CA MET A 94 18.93 11.64 -13.27
C MET A 94 17.44 11.79 -13.64
N PRO A 95 16.57 12.26 -12.72
CA PRO A 95 15.17 12.56 -13.01
C PRO A 95 15.03 13.49 -14.20
N LEU A 96 14.12 13.18 -15.12
CA LEU A 96 14.01 13.90 -16.39
C LEU A 96 13.72 15.40 -16.19
N VAL A 97 12.78 15.73 -15.30
CA VAL A 97 12.57 17.10 -14.81
C VAL A 97 13.19 17.23 -13.43
N LEU A 98 14.17 18.11 -13.29
CA LEU A 98 14.83 18.43 -12.02
C LEU A 98 14.08 19.53 -11.26
N GLY A 99 13.30 20.35 -11.95
CA GLY A 99 12.41 21.32 -11.32
C GLY A 99 11.85 22.37 -12.27
N TYR A 100 10.95 23.20 -11.77
CA TYR A 100 10.29 24.28 -12.50
C TYR A 100 9.79 25.39 -11.58
N THR A 101 9.60 26.60 -12.12
CA THR A 101 9.11 27.77 -11.36
C THR A 101 7.60 27.94 -11.48
N ASP A 102 6.96 28.49 -10.45
CA ASP A 102 5.52 28.78 -10.47
C ASP A 102 5.18 29.92 -11.41
N GLN A 103 6.07 30.91 -11.50
CA GLN A 103 5.90 32.13 -12.29
C GLN A 103 7.16 32.44 -13.11
N ALA A 104 7.06 33.45 -13.98
CA ALA A 104 8.22 33.99 -14.69
C ALA A 104 9.26 34.57 -13.72
N LEU A 105 10.54 34.42 -14.07
CA LEU A 105 11.62 35.06 -13.34
C LEU A 105 11.60 36.58 -13.53
N THR A 106 11.86 37.32 -12.47
CA THR A 106 11.89 38.78 -12.53
C THR A 106 13.20 39.26 -13.16
N ALA A 107 13.10 39.98 -14.28
CA ALA A 107 14.22 40.63 -14.96
C ALA A 107 15.38 39.68 -15.35
N ASP A 108 15.08 38.42 -15.68
CA ASP A 108 16.03 37.37 -16.07
C ASP A 108 17.12 37.05 -15.00
N LYS A 109 16.93 37.47 -13.74
CA LYS A 109 17.84 37.19 -12.62
C LYS A 109 17.45 35.89 -11.91
N LEU A 110 18.45 35.10 -11.51
CA LEU A 110 18.26 33.89 -10.73
C LEU A 110 18.49 34.15 -9.24
N PRO A 111 17.59 33.70 -8.34
CA PRO A 111 17.86 33.69 -6.91
C PRO A 111 19.14 32.92 -6.59
N ASP A 112 19.94 33.43 -5.66
CA ASP A 112 21.21 32.80 -5.29
C ASP A 112 20.99 31.34 -4.79
N GLY A 113 19.91 31.08 -4.05
CA GLY A 113 19.54 29.71 -3.63
C GLY A 113 19.20 28.77 -4.80
N LEU A 114 18.57 29.28 -5.86
CA LEU A 114 18.31 28.50 -7.07
C LEU A 114 19.62 28.22 -7.83
N VAL A 115 20.55 29.19 -7.85
CA VAL A 115 21.89 28.99 -8.43
C VAL A 115 22.64 27.89 -7.68
N GLU A 116 22.61 27.90 -6.34
CA GLU A 116 23.25 26.85 -5.52
C GLU A 116 22.65 25.47 -5.78
N LEU A 117 21.33 25.37 -5.91
CA LEU A 117 20.65 24.12 -6.23
C LEU A 117 21.09 23.58 -7.61
N LEU A 118 21.15 24.46 -8.61
CA LEU A 118 21.60 24.12 -9.96
C LEU A 118 23.09 23.71 -10.00
N ASP A 119 23.96 24.40 -9.26
CA ASP A 119 25.37 24.00 -9.16
C ASP A 119 25.52 22.65 -8.40
N GLY A 120 24.65 22.37 -7.43
CA GLY A 120 24.52 21.05 -6.81
C GLY A 120 24.17 19.94 -7.80
N TYR A 121 23.26 20.18 -8.75
CA TYR A 121 22.96 19.22 -9.81
C TYR A 121 24.15 18.97 -10.75
N LYS A 122 24.97 19.99 -11.06
CA LYS A 122 26.21 19.78 -11.83
C LYS A 122 27.21 18.91 -11.08
N ALA A 123 27.38 19.14 -9.78
CA ALA A 123 28.28 18.35 -8.95
C ALA A 123 27.82 16.87 -8.91
N GLN A 124 26.52 16.65 -8.75
CA GLN A 124 25.91 15.32 -8.81
C GLN A 124 26.07 14.66 -10.19
N TYR A 125 25.89 15.42 -11.29
CA TYR A 125 26.16 14.91 -12.65
C TYR A 125 27.64 14.56 -12.86
N ALA A 126 28.58 15.32 -12.30
CA ALA A 126 30.01 15.00 -12.40
C ALA A 126 30.36 13.69 -11.66
N ALA A 127 29.72 13.42 -10.52
CA ALA A 127 29.90 12.18 -9.76
C ALA A 127 29.46 10.93 -10.55
N LEU A 128 28.57 11.07 -11.54
CA LEU A 128 28.14 9.96 -12.41
C LEU A 128 29.26 9.41 -13.32
N ALA A 129 30.40 10.08 -13.45
CA ALA A 129 31.52 9.62 -14.26
C ALA A 129 32.28 8.44 -13.63
N GLU A 130 32.22 8.29 -12.31
CA GLU A 130 32.87 7.23 -11.53
C GLU A 130 31.96 5.98 -11.37
N VAL A 131 30.71 6.07 -11.83
CA VAL A 131 29.69 5.02 -11.69
C VAL A 131 29.62 4.17 -12.97
N PRO A 132 29.63 2.82 -12.90
CA PRO A 132 29.62 1.99 -14.09
C PRO A 132 28.34 2.17 -14.93
N ALA A 133 28.47 2.02 -16.26
CA ALA A 133 27.43 2.35 -17.25
C ALA A 133 26.11 1.55 -17.13
N ASN A 134 26.07 0.55 -16.24
CA ASN A 134 24.96 -0.34 -15.93
C ASN A 134 24.18 0.05 -14.65
N ALA A 135 24.47 1.19 -14.03
CA ALA A 135 23.70 1.69 -12.89
C ALA A 135 22.22 1.93 -13.24
N ALA A 136 21.33 1.58 -12.29
CA ALA A 136 19.89 1.64 -12.47
C ALA A 136 19.39 3.07 -12.78
N ARG A 137 18.43 3.17 -13.69
CA ARG A 137 17.72 4.43 -13.98
C ARG A 137 16.75 4.72 -12.82
N VAL A 138 16.80 5.96 -12.29
CA VAL A 138 15.96 6.63 -11.27
C VAL A 138 14.90 5.77 -10.54
N ALA A 139 14.96 5.74 -9.21
CA ALA A 139 14.03 5.02 -8.32
C ALA A 139 12.54 5.44 -8.40
N THR A 140 11.71 4.64 -7.74
CA THR A 140 10.24 4.71 -7.61
C THR A 140 9.65 6.11 -7.41
N LEU A 141 8.54 6.38 -8.10
CA LEU A 141 7.74 7.61 -7.97
C LEU A 141 7.01 7.65 -6.63
N HIS A 142 7.29 8.64 -5.78
CA HIS A 142 6.43 9.00 -4.65
C HIS A 142 5.32 9.93 -5.14
N LYS A 143 4.07 9.47 -5.08
CA LYS A 143 2.90 10.26 -5.49
C LYS A 143 2.33 11.08 -4.33
N GLY A 144 1.93 12.31 -4.60
CA GLY A 144 1.22 13.15 -3.62
C GLY A 144 1.55 14.64 -3.76
N GLU A 145 0.69 15.50 -3.23
CA GLU A 145 0.87 16.95 -3.29
C GLU A 145 0.41 17.61 -1.99
N ARG A 146 1.23 18.53 -1.48
CA ARG A 146 0.88 19.41 -0.36
C ARG A 146 1.71 20.69 -0.41
N GLN A 147 1.10 21.83 -0.13
CA GLN A 147 1.80 23.11 -0.04
C GLN A 147 1.25 23.94 1.12
N LEU A 148 2.15 24.44 1.97
CA LEU A 148 1.91 25.40 3.03
C LEU A 148 2.07 26.79 2.43
N ILE A 149 1.15 27.70 2.77
CA ILE A 149 1.17 29.06 2.22
C ILE A 149 2.15 29.90 3.05
N THR A 150 3.34 30.17 2.49
CA THR A 150 4.34 31.06 3.11
C THR A 150 4.40 32.42 2.42
N ALA A 151 5.13 33.37 3.02
CA ALA A 151 5.20 34.74 2.52
C ALA A 151 6.27 34.91 1.42
N ASP A 152 5.94 35.68 0.37
CA ASP A 152 6.83 36.07 -0.72
C ASP A 152 7.71 37.26 -0.30
N TRP A 153 8.55 37.04 0.71
CA TRP A 153 9.44 38.09 1.25
C TRP A 153 10.80 38.12 0.57
N GLY A 154 11.52 39.22 0.75
CA GLY A 154 12.81 39.49 0.12
C GLY A 154 13.85 40.02 1.10
N GLN A 155 15.04 40.33 0.57
CA GLN A 155 16.16 40.85 1.37
C GLN A 155 16.40 42.36 1.22
N GLY A 156 15.80 42.99 0.20
CA GLY A 156 15.96 44.41 -0.10
C GLY A 156 14.91 45.28 0.58
N ASP A 157 14.67 46.48 0.07
CA ASP A 157 13.62 47.37 0.58
C ASP A 157 12.23 46.71 0.43
N PRO A 158 11.34 46.75 1.45
CA PRO A 158 11.46 47.43 2.74
C PRO A 158 12.11 46.63 3.89
N PHE A 159 12.43 45.35 3.66
CA PHE A 159 12.90 44.40 4.67
C PHE A 159 14.20 44.83 5.36
N ASN A 160 15.10 45.51 4.63
CA ASN A 160 16.41 45.93 5.12
C ASN A 160 16.47 47.33 5.75
N ARG A 161 15.36 48.05 5.90
CA ARG A 161 15.38 49.45 6.37
C ARG A 161 16.01 49.66 7.75
N MET A 162 16.09 48.60 8.57
CA MET A 162 16.64 48.65 9.92
C MET A 162 17.95 47.86 10.10
N THR A 163 18.55 47.40 9.01
CA THR A 163 19.91 46.83 9.00
C THR A 163 20.97 47.94 8.96
N PRO A 164 22.23 47.67 9.36
CA PRO A 164 23.31 48.63 9.19
C PRO A 164 23.49 49.02 7.72
N GLU A 165 23.62 50.32 7.45
CA GLU A 165 23.87 50.88 6.11
C GLU A 165 22.83 50.47 5.05
N ALA A 166 21.62 50.05 5.45
CA ALA A 166 20.61 49.48 4.56
C ALA A 166 21.13 48.31 3.70
N THR A 167 22.07 47.54 4.24
CA THR A 167 22.57 46.29 3.61
C THR A 167 21.46 45.22 3.57
N PRO A 168 21.48 44.27 2.62
CA PRO A 168 20.52 43.16 2.59
C PRO A 168 20.35 42.47 3.95
N THR A 169 19.14 42.02 4.27
CA THR A 169 18.83 41.36 5.56
C THR A 169 19.62 40.07 5.79
N GLY A 170 19.99 39.38 4.71
CA GLY A 170 20.63 38.07 4.73
C GLY A 170 19.61 36.93 4.61
N CYS A 171 20.03 35.87 3.93
CA CYS A 171 19.18 34.72 3.59
C CYS A 171 18.67 33.98 4.83
N ALA A 172 19.52 33.73 5.83
CA ALA A 172 19.13 33.06 7.07
C ALA A 172 18.07 33.86 7.86
N ALA A 173 18.24 35.19 7.96
CA ALA A 173 17.26 36.05 8.63
C ALA A 173 15.92 36.09 7.88
N THR A 174 15.97 36.14 6.54
CA THR A 174 14.78 36.18 5.69
C THR A 174 14.00 34.87 5.75
N ALA A 175 14.67 33.72 5.62
CA ALA A 175 14.04 32.42 5.74
C ALA A 175 13.41 32.22 7.13
N MET A 176 14.13 32.57 8.20
CA MET A 176 13.61 32.51 9.56
C MET A 176 12.38 33.41 9.74
N ALA A 177 12.39 34.61 9.17
CA ALA A 177 11.26 35.54 9.22
C ALA A 177 10.03 35.04 8.43
N ILE A 178 10.23 34.38 7.28
CA ILE A 178 9.14 33.74 6.50
C ILE A 178 8.46 32.64 7.33
N VAL A 179 9.24 31.80 8.02
CA VAL A 179 8.70 30.73 8.88
C VAL A 179 8.00 31.32 10.11
N MET A 180 8.56 32.35 10.75
CA MET A 180 7.89 33.03 11.86
C MET A 180 6.58 33.70 11.42
N ARG A 181 6.54 34.23 10.19
CA ARG A 181 5.34 34.81 9.61
C ARG A 181 4.25 33.79 9.33
N TYR A 182 4.62 32.58 8.89
CA TYR A 182 3.69 31.47 8.71
C TYR A 182 2.95 31.18 10.02
N TYR A 183 3.69 31.10 11.13
CA TYR A 183 3.12 30.87 12.45
C TYR A 183 2.46 32.10 13.10
N GLN A 184 2.82 33.31 12.65
CA GLN A 184 2.49 34.57 13.31
C GLN A 184 2.93 34.55 14.78
N TRP A 185 4.20 34.18 14.99
CA TRP A 185 4.74 33.93 16.33
C TRP A 185 6.22 34.34 16.44
N PRO A 186 6.66 34.94 17.57
CA PRO A 186 5.91 35.23 18.79
C PRO A 186 5.19 36.58 18.80
N GLU A 187 4.24 36.77 19.72
CA GLU A 187 3.69 38.11 20.01
C GLU A 187 4.77 39.02 20.62
N SER A 188 5.50 38.50 21.62
CA SER A 188 6.71 39.11 22.18
C SER A 188 7.78 38.04 22.39
N GLY A 189 9.03 38.35 22.07
CA GLY A 189 10.17 37.42 22.22
C GLY A 189 10.65 37.26 23.67
N ALA A 190 11.88 36.80 23.86
CA ALA A 190 12.48 36.57 25.18
C ALA A 190 13.93 37.09 25.29
N GLY A 191 14.23 37.76 26.40
CA GLY A 191 15.57 38.26 26.69
C GLY A 191 16.05 39.37 25.74
N SER A 192 17.37 39.56 25.69
CA SER A 192 18.02 40.55 24.81
C SER A 192 19.37 40.03 24.31
N LYS A 193 19.81 40.53 23.15
CA LYS A 193 21.15 40.25 22.59
C LYS A 193 21.74 41.52 21.99
N THR A 194 23.04 41.72 22.21
CA THR A 194 23.84 42.75 21.55
C THR A 194 24.77 42.08 20.53
N HIS A 195 24.72 42.56 19.29
CA HIS A 195 25.59 42.15 18.20
C HIS A 195 26.46 43.34 17.78
N ILE A 196 27.77 43.14 17.75
CA ILE A 196 28.75 44.15 17.35
C ILE A 196 29.32 43.73 16.00
N TRP A 197 29.14 44.57 14.99
CA TRP A 197 29.68 44.33 13.65
C TRP A 197 30.27 45.62 13.09
N LYS A 198 31.58 45.58 12.74
CA LYS A 198 32.40 46.77 12.47
C LYS A 198 32.22 47.81 13.60
N ASP A 199 31.84 49.04 13.27
CA ASP A 199 31.60 50.14 14.21
C ASP A 199 30.11 50.23 14.64
N SER A 200 29.25 49.31 14.20
CA SER A 200 27.83 49.29 14.55
C SER A 200 27.57 48.38 15.75
N VAL A 201 27.00 48.95 16.82
CA VAL A 201 26.50 48.20 17.98
C VAL A 201 24.97 48.12 17.88
N MET A 202 24.44 46.91 17.70
CA MET A 202 23.01 46.66 17.58
C MET A 202 22.52 45.84 18.77
N THR A 203 21.50 46.32 19.47
CA THR A 203 20.84 45.56 20.52
C THR A 203 19.40 45.27 20.13
N ALA A 204 18.99 44.02 20.28
CA ALA A 204 17.60 43.58 20.21
C ALA A 204 17.14 43.19 21.62
N ASN A 205 16.06 43.82 22.10
CA ASN A 205 15.40 43.45 23.35
C ASN A 205 14.11 42.70 23.03
N PHE A 206 14.25 41.42 22.70
CA PHE A 206 13.15 40.56 22.26
C PHE A 206 12.02 40.49 23.30
N GLY A 207 12.37 40.44 24.59
CA GLY A 207 11.41 40.40 25.70
C GLY A 207 10.53 41.65 25.85
N GLN A 208 10.95 42.80 25.32
CA GLN A 208 10.17 44.05 25.32
C GLN A 208 9.63 44.42 23.94
N THR A 209 9.83 43.56 22.94
CA THR A 209 9.43 43.85 21.56
C THR A 209 8.16 43.10 21.22
N HIS A 210 7.13 43.84 20.85
CA HIS A 210 5.89 43.30 20.30
C HIS A 210 5.95 43.25 18.77
N TYR A 211 5.73 42.08 18.18
CA TYR A 211 5.76 41.87 16.72
C TYR A 211 4.35 42.01 16.12
N ASP A 212 4.14 43.08 15.35
CA ASP A 212 2.85 43.40 14.72
C ASP A 212 2.62 42.56 13.46
N TRP A 213 2.22 41.30 13.63
CA TRP A 213 1.94 40.36 12.54
C TRP A 213 0.82 40.83 11.60
N GLY A 214 -0.13 41.63 12.10
CA GLY A 214 -1.22 42.20 11.32
C GLY A 214 -0.74 43.18 10.25
N ASN A 215 0.36 43.88 10.52
CA ASN A 215 1.04 44.74 9.56
C ASN A 215 2.16 44.05 8.78
N MET A 216 2.21 42.72 8.74
CA MET A 216 3.14 41.98 7.91
C MET A 216 2.38 41.20 6.82
N PRO A 217 2.04 41.78 5.65
CA PRO A 217 1.35 41.04 4.59
C PRO A 217 2.22 39.90 4.01
N LEU A 218 1.58 38.94 3.34
CA LEU A 218 2.28 37.83 2.67
C LEU A 218 3.09 38.29 1.44
N SER A 219 2.79 39.45 0.86
CA SER A 219 3.52 40.03 -0.27
C SER A 219 3.67 41.54 -0.08
N TYR A 220 4.81 42.09 -0.52
CA TYR A 220 5.16 43.52 -0.45
C TYR A 220 5.19 44.18 -1.83
N THR A 221 4.42 43.67 -2.80
CA THR A 221 4.24 44.33 -4.11
C THR A 221 3.66 45.74 -3.98
N SER A 222 2.84 45.99 -2.96
CA SER A 222 2.39 47.31 -2.50
C SER A 222 2.27 47.29 -0.97
N TYR A 223 2.71 48.34 -0.28
CA TYR A 223 2.72 48.39 1.18
C TYR A 223 2.69 49.82 1.74
N THR A 224 2.30 49.94 3.01
CA THR A 224 2.32 51.19 3.80
C THR A 224 3.60 51.31 4.63
N GLU A 225 3.90 52.53 5.10
CA GLU A 225 5.07 52.77 5.96
C GLU A 225 5.03 52.00 7.29
N GLN A 226 3.83 51.73 7.82
CA GLN A 226 3.66 50.92 9.03
C GLN A 226 4.03 49.46 8.76
N GLN A 227 3.62 48.91 7.61
CA GLN A 227 3.97 47.55 7.21
C GLN A 227 5.49 47.41 6.98
N ALA A 228 6.10 48.41 6.33
CA ALA A 228 7.55 48.45 6.13
C ALA A 228 8.32 48.43 7.46
N LYS A 229 7.90 49.22 8.45
CA LYS A 229 8.52 49.26 9.77
C LYS A 229 8.37 47.93 10.52
N ALA A 230 7.19 47.32 10.47
CA ALA A 230 6.91 46.06 11.15
C ALA A 230 7.87 44.95 10.68
N VAL A 231 7.98 44.74 9.37
CA VAL A 231 8.86 43.68 8.84
C VAL A 231 10.34 44.02 8.98
N ALA A 232 10.74 45.28 8.85
CA ALA A 232 12.13 45.68 9.04
C ALA A 232 12.61 45.45 10.49
N LEU A 233 11.73 45.64 11.48
CA LEU A 233 12.03 45.34 12.87
C LEU A 233 12.25 43.84 13.10
N LEU A 234 11.37 43.00 12.54
CA LEU A 234 11.52 41.54 12.60
C LEU A 234 12.83 41.09 11.95
N MET A 235 13.14 41.59 10.76
CA MET A 235 14.36 41.25 10.01
C MET A 235 15.63 41.68 10.77
N ARG A 236 15.64 42.87 11.37
CA ARG A 236 16.73 43.32 12.24
C ARG A 236 16.94 42.36 13.42
N HIS A 237 15.86 41.97 14.10
CA HIS A 237 15.93 41.09 15.27
C HIS A 237 16.40 39.69 14.87
N ALA A 238 15.90 39.17 13.75
CA ALA A 238 16.33 37.91 13.17
C ALA A 238 17.84 37.92 12.88
N GLY A 239 18.35 38.98 12.22
CA GLY A 239 19.78 39.13 11.92
C GLY A 239 20.67 39.25 13.17
N ILE A 240 20.24 40.00 14.19
CA ILE A 240 20.98 40.12 15.47
C ILE A 240 21.03 38.76 16.18
N ALA A 241 19.93 38.01 16.18
CA ALA A 241 19.85 36.72 16.87
C ALA A 241 20.88 35.70 16.34
N VAL A 242 21.16 35.72 15.03
CA VAL A 242 22.09 34.80 14.35
C VAL A 242 23.46 35.42 14.05
N GLU A 243 23.82 36.55 14.68
CA GLU A 243 25.14 37.19 14.51
C GLU A 243 25.49 37.52 13.05
N MET A 244 24.53 38.11 12.34
CA MET A 244 24.63 38.41 10.91
C MET A 244 25.89 39.21 10.55
N TYR A 245 26.63 38.74 9.55
CA TYR A 245 27.66 39.49 8.85
C TYR A 245 27.02 40.26 7.70
N TYR A 246 26.87 41.57 7.87
CA TYR A 246 26.24 42.44 6.87
C TYR A 246 27.21 42.82 5.75
N ASN A 247 26.77 42.91 4.50
CA ASN A 247 27.60 43.43 3.40
C ASN A 247 26.70 43.99 2.30
N ALA A 248 27.10 45.11 1.69
CA ALA A 248 26.34 45.80 0.64
C ALA A 248 25.94 44.90 -0.54
N GLU A 249 26.72 43.86 -0.84
CA GLU A 249 26.42 42.90 -1.90
C GLU A 249 25.54 41.73 -1.45
N SER A 250 25.80 41.16 -0.27
CA SER A 250 25.10 40.00 0.30
C SER A 250 25.48 39.78 1.76
N SER A 251 24.49 39.55 2.64
CA SER A 251 24.69 39.33 4.08
C SER A 251 24.55 37.84 4.44
N GLY A 252 25.39 37.34 5.37
CA GLY A 252 25.46 35.91 5.72
C GLY A 252 25.60 35.65 7.22
N ALA A 253 25.12 34.48 7.67
CA ALA A 253 25.21 34.02 9.06
C ALA A 253 25.49 32.50 9.11
N ASN A 254 25.99 32.02 10.24
CA ASN A 254 26.17 30.59 10.45
C ASN A 254 24.81 29.92 10.75
N GLN A 255 24.41 28.96 9.91
CA GLN A 255 23.12 28.26 10.02
C GLN A 255 22.96 27.52 11.36
N SER A 256 24.06 27.10 12.00
CA SER A 256 24.02 26.43 13.31
C SER A 256 23.47 27.31 14.44
N LEU A 257 23.42 28.63 14.25
CA LEU A 257 22.86 29.57 15.22
C LEU A 257 21.33 29.67 15.16
N VAL A 258 20.71 29.24 14.05
CA VAL A 258 19.27 29.39 13.82
C VAL A 258 18.42 28.64 14.85
N PRO A 259 18.66 27.34 15.16
CA PRO A 259 17.87 26.63 16.17
C PRO A 259 17.92 27.31 17.55
N GLY A 260 19.13 27.67 18.00
CA GLY A 260 19.34 28.34 19.29
C GLY A 260 18.71 29.73 19.33
N ALA A 261 18.70 30.46 18.20
CA ALA A 261 18.04 31.76 18.10
C ALA A 261 16.50 31.64 18.21
N LEU A 262 15.90 30.71 17.46
CA LEU A 262 14.46 30.41 17.50
C LEU A 262 14.01 30.05 18.92
N GLN A 263 14.76 29.18 19.60
CA GLN A 263 14.48 28.76 20.97
C GLN A 263 14.64 29.91 21.97
N LYS A 264 15.82 30.54 21.99
CA LYS A 264 16.21 31.47 23.06
C LYS A 264 15.50 32.83 22.97
N TYR A 265 15.28 33.34 21.76
CA TYR A 265 14.82 34.72 21.56
C TYR A 265 13.40 34.81 21.00
N PHE A 266 12.96 33.80 20.25
CA PHE A 266 11.67 33.82 19.55
C PHE A 266 10.65 32.81 20.09
N ARG A 267 10.97 32.10 21.19
CA ARG A 267 10.04 31.22 21.91
C ARG A 267 9.49 30.07 21.06
N TYR A 268 10.39 29.40 20.36
CA TYR A 268 10.12 28.13 19.68
C TYR A 268 10.64 26.96 20.52
N ALA A 269 10.09 25.76 20.29
CA ALA A 269 10.46 24.54 20.99
C ALA A 269 11.92 24.12 20.68
N ALA A 270 12.56 23.45 21.64
CA ALA A 270 13.91 22.90 21.49
C ALA A 270 13.99 21.76 20.45
N THR A 271 12.86 21.32 19.92
CA THR A 271 12.77 20.39 18.79
C THR A 271 13.40 20.94 17.51
N ALA A 272 13.51 22.27 17.39
CA ALA A 272 14.21 22.91 16.29
C ALA A 272 15.68 22.45 16.30
N ARG A 273 16.13 21.79 15.22
CA ARG A 273 17.50 21.26 15.13
C ARG A 273 18.04 21.28 13.71
N LEU A 274 19.34 21.54 13.58
CA LEU A 274 20.06 21.50 12.31
C LEU A 274 20.47 20.07 11.96
N LEU A 275 20.14 19.63 10.75
CA LEU A 275 20.51 18.34 10.19
C LEU A 275 21.35 18.54 8.93
N SER A 276 22.30 17.63 8.68
CA SER A 276 23.13 17.62 7.46
C SER A 276 22.69 16.46 6.57
N ALA A 277 22.41 16.73 5.29
CA ALA A 277 22.01 15.72 4.31
C ALA A 277 23.09 14.63 4.13
N SER A 278 24.37 14.98 4.34
CA SER A 278 25.49 14.05 4.31
C SER A 278 25.39 12.87 5.30
N ASN A 279 24.54 12.98 6.31
CA ASN A 279 24.39 11.97 7.36
C ASN A 279 23.26 10.97 7.06
N TYR A 280 22.58 11.10 5.93
CA TYR A 280 21.39 10.33 5.58
C TYR A 280 21.45 9.87 4.12
N ASP A 281 20.83 8.74 3.80
CA ASP A 281 20.57 8.36 2.41
C ASP A 281 19.45 9.23 1.80
N ALA A 282 19.31 9.19 0.46
CA ALA A 282 18.35 10.02 -0.29
C ALA A 282 16.92 9.85 0.16
N ALA A 283 16.49 8.59 0.36
CA ALA A 283 15.12 8.25 0.65
C ALA A 283 14.75 8.68 2.08
N THR A 284 15.68 8.50 3.03
CA THR A 284 15.53 8.95 4.41
C THR A 284 15.45 10.48 4.47
N TRP A 285 16.33 11.19 3.79
CA TRP A 285 16.33 12.65 3.77
C TRP A 285 15.04 13.22 3.15
N ASP A 286 14.60 12.69 2.01
CA ASP A 286 13.34 13.07 1.36
C ASP A 286 12.12 12.78 2.25
N GLY A 287 12.09 11.61 2.90
CA GLY A 287 11.02 11.23 3.83
C GLY A 287 10.92 12.18 5.01
N MET A 288 12.05 12.63 5.56
CA MET A 288 12.08 13.58 6.67
C MET A 288 11.52 14.95 6.27
N MET A 289 11.88 15.47 5.09
CA MET A 289 11.36 16.75 4.60
C MET A 289 9.85 16.69 4.35
N ARG A 290 9.36 15.61 3.73
CA ARG A 290 7.91 15.40 3.53
C ARG A 290 7.16 15.35 4.84
N ASN A 291 7.68 14.63 5.82
CA ASN A 291 7.05 14.52 7.13
C ASN A 291 6.90 15.88 7.83
N GLU A 292 7.86 16.79 7.72
CA GLU A 292 7.72 18.16 8.25
C GLU A 292 6.54 18.89 7.58
N ILE A 293 6.47 18.87 6.24
CA ILE A 293 5.38 19.49 5.47
C ILE A 293 4.02 18.86 5.81
N ASP A 294 3.97 17.52 5.95
CA ASP A 294 2.76 16.78 6.30
C ASP A 294 2.25 17.10 7.71
N ASN A 295 3.14 17.55 8.60
CA ASN A 295 2.76 18.04 9.91
C ASN A 295 2.54 19.56 9.95
N GLY A 296 2.48 20.23 8.79
CA GLY A 296 2.26 21.67 8.72
C GLY A 296 3.45 22.49 9.22
N ARG A 297 4.68 21.96 9.12
CA ARG A 297 5.91 22.63 9.55
C ARG A 297 6.77 22.99 8.33
N PRO A 298 6.87 24.28 7.95
CA PRO A 298 7.84 24.70 6.94
C PRO A 298 9.28 24.42 7.41
N VAL A 299 10.15 24.03 6.49
CA VAL A 299 11.54 23.66 6.79
C VAL A 299 12.47 24.78 6.34
N LEU A 300 13.35 25.26 7.23
CA LEU A 300 14.44 26.14 6.81
C LEU A 300 15.54 25.29 6.18
N TYR A 301 15.98 25.61 4.98
CA TYR A 301 16.87 24.76 4.19
C TYR A 301 18.04 25.57 3.63
N THR A 302 19.22 24.95 3.53
CA THR A 302 20.43 25.58 2.98
C THR A 302 21.26 24.63 2.12
N GLY A 303 22.07 25.18 1.22
CA GLY A 303 23.17 24.47 0.54
C GLY A 303 24.54 25.02 0.94
N GLU A 304 25.62 24.25 0.84
CA GLU A 304 26.98 24.78 1.07
C GLU A 304 27.41 25.66 -0.11
N SER A 305 27.88 26.87 0.21
CA SER A 305 28.27 27.85 -0.79
C SER A 305 29.52 27.41 -1.56
N THR A 306 29.40 27.19 -2.87
CA THR A 306 30.52 27.08 -3.81
C THR A 306 31.15 28.43 -4.16
N LEU A 307 30.57 29.53 -3.67
CA LEU A 307 30.96 30.92 -3.98
C LEU A 307 31.88 31.57 -2.92
N GLY A 308 32.26 30.84 -1.87
CA GLY A 308 33.09 31.35 -0.77
C GLY A 308 32.41 32.44 0.08
N ARG A 309 31.07 32.56 0.02
CA ARG A 309 30.29 33.67 0.62
C ARG A 309 29.32 33.22 1.72
N GLY A 310 29.39 31.97 2.18
CA GLY A 310 28.47 31.38 3.18
C GLY A 310 27.22 30.78 2.55
N SER A 311 26.64 29.74 3.16
CA SER A 311 25.49 28.97 2.66
C SER A 311 24.23 29.83 2.46
N HIS A 312 23.49 29.69 1.35
CA HIS A 312 22.23 30.42 1.14
C HIS A 312 21.05 29.70 1.82
N GLY A 313 20.24 30.45 2.59
CA GLY A 313 19.04 29.94 3.26
C GLY A 313 17.73 30.27 2.55
N PHE A 314 16.84 29.28 2.48
CA PHE A 314 15.52 29.33 1.87
C PHE A 314 14.54 28.41 2.63
N VAL A 315 13.30 28.30 2.18
CA VAL A 315 12.24 27.54 2.86
C VAL A 315 11.71 26.43 1.95
N LEU A 316 11.61 25.20 2.46
CA LEU A 316 10.72 24.19 1.87
C LEU A 316 9.36 24.30 2.54
N ASP A 317 8.33 24.49 1.74
CA ASP A 317 6.96 24.67 2.21
C ASP A 317 5.96 23.80 1.44
N GLY A 318 6.42 22.90 0.56
CA GLY A 318 5.54 21.97 -0.13
C GLY A 318 6.25 20.83 -0.83
N TYR A 319 5.48 19.92 -1.42
CA TYR A 319 5.93 18.91 -2.35
C TYR A 319 4.85 18.59 -3.39
N ARG A 320 5.28 18.13 -4.57
CA ARG A 320 4.45 17.55 -5.62
C ARG A 320 5.23 16.41 -6.27
N ASP A 321 4.67 15.21 -6.14
CA ASP A 321 5.35 13.96 -6.43
C ASP A 321 6.76 13.97 -5.83
N ASN A 322 7.81 13.74 -6.63
CA ASN A 322 9.21 13.70 -6.19
C ASN A 322 9.88 15.08 -6.00
N LEU A 323 9.18 16.19 -6.24
CA LEU A 323 9.75 17.53 -6.15
C LEU A 323 9.25 18.25 -4.88
N PHE A 324 10.11 19.06 -4.27
CA PHE A 324 9.77 19.94 -3.15
C PHE A 324 9.53 21.35 -3.67
N HIS A 325 8.58 22.06 -3.09
CA HIS A 325 8.38 23.47 -3.35
C HIS A 325 9.38 24.30 -2.52
N PHE A 326 10.14 25.16 -3.20
CA PHE A 326 11.14 26.05 -2.62
C PHE A 326 10.63 27.48 -2.65
N ASN A 327 10.66 28.14 -1.50
CA ASN A 327 10.57 29.59 -1.38
C ASN A 327 11.96 30.17 -1.13
N PHE A 328 12.53 30.83 -2.15
CA PHE A 328 13.91 31.33 -2.14
C PHE A 328 14.10 32.68 -1.40
N GLY A 329 13.04 33.26 -0.84
CA GLY A 329 13.14 34.55 -0.15
C GLY A 329 13.55 35.70 -1.08
N TRP A 330 12.99 35.72 -2.30
CA TRP A 330 13.30 36.66 -3.37
C TRP A 330 12.06 37.35 -3.95
N ASN A 331 11.13 37.75 -3.07
CA ASN A 331 9.85 38.37 -3.44
C ASN A 331 8.99 37.48 -4.36
N GLY A 332 9.03 36.16 -4.15
CA GLY A 332 8.35 35.17 -4.99
C GLY A 332 9.08 34.82 -6.30
N SER A 333 10.08 35.59 -6.72
CA SER A 333 10.80 35.31 -7.96
C SER A 333 11.61 34.01 -7.84
N GLY A 334 11.32 33.06 -8.72
CA GLY A 334 12.02 31.78 -8.80
C GLY A 334 11.48 30.68 -7.88
N ASN A 335 10.46 30.97 -7.06
CA ASN A 335 9.76 29.94 -6.28
C ASN A 335 9.18 28.86 -7.23
N GLY A 336 9.13 27.63 -6.73
CA GLY A 336 8.56 26.51 -7.47
C GLY A 336 9.10 25.16 -7.02
N TYR A 337 8.83 24.13 -7.80
CA TYR A 337 9.09 22.74 -7.44
C TYR A 337 10.42 22.25 -7.99
N PHE A 338 11.34 21.83 -7.13
CA PHE A 338 12.65 21.32 -7.49
C PHE A 338 13.01 20.05 -6.71
N ALA A 339 13.90 19.24 -7.27
CA ALA A 339 14.38 18.04 -6.61
C ALA A 339 15.46 18.41 -5.57
N VAL A 340 15.35 17.93 -4.33
CA VAL A 340 16.42 18.15 -3.34
C VAL A 340 17.70 17.36 -3.69
N SER A 341 17.56 16.25 -4.42
CA SER A 341 18.64 15.51 -5.08
C SER A 341 18.30 15.18 -6.53
N ALA A 342 19.31 15.19 -7.40
CA ALA A 342 19.20 14.76 -8.78
C ALA A 342 19.66 13.30 -9.00
N LEU A 343 20.04 12.59 -7.93
CA LEU A 343 20.44 11.18 -7.94
C LEU A 343 19.50 10.39 -7.02
N ASN A 344 19.05 9.22 -7.46
CA ASN A 344 18.29 8.29 -6.63
C ASN A 344 19.16 7.06 -6.35
N ALA A 345 19.98 7.10 -5.30
CA ALA A 345 20.80 5.96 -4.90
C ALA A 345 20.52 5.54 -3.46
N THR A 346 20.12 4.29 -3.29
CA THR A 346 20.25 3.52 -2.03
C THR A 346 21.68 2.98 -1.85
N ASP A 347 22.60 3.33 -2.76
CA ASP A 347 23.99 2.90 -2.73
C ASP A 347 24.85 3.95 -2.01
N HIS A 348 25.46 3.55 -0.90
CA HIS A 348 26.42 4.35 -0.14
C HIS A 348 27.69 4.70 -0.94
N SER A 349 27.92 4.08 -2.11
CA SER A 349 29.05 4.42 -3.00
C SER A 349 28.94 5.81 -3.63
N ILE A 350 27.74 6.40 -3.65
CA ILE A 350 27.48 7.76 -4.13
C ILE A 350 27.28 8.66 -2.89
N GLU A 351 28.33 8.81 -2.08
CA GLU A 351 28.29 9.78 -0.97
C GLU A 351 28.00 11.17 -1.54
N PHE A 352 26.88 11.74 -1.09
CA PHE A 352 26.27 12.95 -1.62
C PHE A 352 27.27 14.07 -1.88
N ALA A 353 27.40 14.44 -3.16
CA ALA A 353 27.89 15.75 -3.57
C ALA A 353 26.99 16.92 -3.05
N ASN A 354 25.92 16.62 -2.31
CA ASN A 354 25.02 17.58 -1.66
C ASN A 354 25.48 17.90 -0.25
N ARG A 355 26.14 19.04 -0.10
CA ARG A 355 26.43 19.66 1.18
C ARG A 355 25.24 20.50 1.67
N GLN A 356 24.05 19.89 1.70
CA GLN A 356 22.79 20.55 2.08
C GLN A 356 22.48 20.37 3.57
N GLN A 357 21.78 21.34 4.18
CA GLN A 357 21.34 21.27 5.57
C GLN A 357 19.89 21.72 5.72
N ALA A 358 19.22 21.25 6.77
CA ALA A 358 17.84 21.61 7.09
C ALA A 358 17.66 21.84 8.59
N VAL A 359 16.90 22.87 8.97
CA VAL A 359 16.38 23.04 10.32
C VAL A 359 14.93 22.54 10.34
N VAL A 360 14.72 21.43 11.04
CA VAL A 360 13.41 20.76 11.19
C VAL A 360 12.88 20.92 12.61
N GLY A 361 11.62 20.59 12.84
CA GLY A 361 11.03 20.60 14.18
C GLY A 361 10.73 22.00 14.71
N ILE A 362 10.50 22.97 13.83
CA ILE A 362 10.22 24.36 14.20
C ILE A 362 8.76 24.46 14.68
N VAL A 363 8.53 24.57 15.99
CA VAL A 363 7.21 24.62 16.61
C VAL A 363 7.10 25.82 17.58
N PRO A 364 6.11 26.72 17.42
CA PRO A 364 5.81 27.80 18.37
C PRO A 364 5.41 27.30 19.76
N LEU A 365 5.82 28.02 20.81
CA LEU A 365 5.34 27.80 22.19
C LEU A 365 4.32 28.88 22.57
N LYS A 366 3.04 28.65 22.29
CA LYS A 366 1.97 29.62 22.56
C LYS A 366 1.63 29.65 24.05
N ASP A 367 1.95 30.75 24.75
CA ASP A 367 1.48 30.96 26.12
C ASP A 367 0.00 31.31 26.07
N ASP A 368 -0.86 30.37 26.47
CA ASP A 368 -2.06 30.65 27.25
C ASP A 368 -2.42 29.37 28.01
N GLY A 369 -2.02 29.30 29.28
CA GLY A 369 -2.41 28.23 30.20
C GLY A 369 -1.41 27.08 30.37
N SER A 370 -0.18 27.16 29.85
CA SER A 370 0.83 26.10 30.01
C SER A 370 2.00 26.53 30.90
N ALA A 371 2.57 25.58 31.66
CA ALA A 371 3.81 25.81 32.38
C ALA A 371 4.96 26.05 31.38
N PRO A 372 5.99 26.85 31.71
CA PRO A 372 7.16 27.09 30.86
C PRO A 372 8.14 25.89 30.85
N LEU A 373 7.59 24.69 30.98
CA LEU A 373 8.25 23.40 30.98
C LEU A 373 7.71 22.61 29.80
N THR A 374 8.62 22.03 29.01
CA THR A 374 8.29 21.17 27.89
C THR A 374 8.85 19.78 28.13
N LEU A 375 8.02 18.75 28.04
CA LEU A 375 8.48 17.38 28.03
C LEU A 375 8.94 17.02 26.62
N GLU A 376 10.24 16.79 26.47
CA GLU A 376 10.82 16.45 25.17
C GLU A 376 10.38 15.06 24.75
N ARG A 377 10.14 14.93 23.44
CA ARG A 377 9.90 13.63 22.83
C ARG A 377 11.24 13.01 22.45
N ASP A 378 11.44 11.76 22.86
CA ASP A 378 12.52 10.93 22.36
C ASP A 378 12.04 10.10 21.16
N ASN A 379 12.96 9.64 20.32
CA ASN A 379 12.68 8.90 19.10
C ASN A 379 11.92 7.57 19.34
N THR A 380 11.74 7.16 20.60
CA THR A 380 11.16 5.88 21.02
C THR A 380 9.85 5.99 21.83
N TYR A 381 9.45 7.15 22.40
CA TYR A 381 8.24 7.27 23.27
C TYR A 381 7.64 8.68 23.31
N GLN A 382 6.46 8.88 23.95
CA GLN A 382 5.76 10.19 24.08
C GLN A 382 6.35 11.10 25.18
N GLY A 383 7.65 11.04 25.44
CA GLY A 383 8.33 11.80 26.50
C GLY A 383 8.19 11.25 27.93
N TYR A 384 7.32 10.26 28.18
CA TYR A 384 7.18 9.59 29.49
C TYR A 384 6.95 8.07 29.39
N TYR A 385 7.16 7.34 30.49
CA TYR A 385 6.92 5.90 30.64
C TYR A 385 6.10 5.58 31.90
N THR A 386 5.17 4.62 31.81
CA THR A 386 4.43 4.06 32.96
C THR A 386 3.83 2.68 32.66
N PRO A 387 3.84 1.73 33.62
CA PRO A 387 3.18 0.42 33.49
C PRO A 387 1.66 0.50 33.67
N LEU A 388 1.09 1.69 33.89
CA LEU A 388 -0.33 1.89 34.14
C LEU A 388 -1.20 1.32 33.02
N THR A 389 -2.00 0.30 33.33
CA THR A 389 -3.08 -0.24 32.50
C THR A 389 -4.43 0.33 32.94
N THR A 390 -4.77 0.19 34.23
CA THR A 390 -5.89 0.83 34.89
C THR A 390 -5.45 1.31 36.27
N LEU A 391 -5.77 2.54 36.64
CA LEU A 391 -5.44 3.10 37.95
C LEU A 391 -6.41 2.53 38.98
N VAL A 392 -5.90 1.75 39.92
CA VAL A 392 -6.69 1.13 40.99
C VAL A 392 -6.41 1.86 42.30
N ALA A 393 -7.47 2.14 43.06
CA ALA A 393 -7.38 2.79 44.36
C ALA A 393 -6.35 2.09 45.27
N HIS A 394 -5.55 2.91 45.95
CA HIS A 394 -4.50 2.53 46.89
C HIS A 394 -3.36 1.67 46.31
N THR A 395 -3.24 1.58 44.99
CA THR A 395 -2.15 0.87 44.32
C THR A 395 -1.07 1.85 43.89
N ALA A 396 0.19 1.55 44.20
CA ALA A 396 1.34 2.35 43.77
C ALA A 396 1.60 2.17 42.27
N VAL A 397 1.83 3.27 41.58
CA VAL A 397 2.17 3.33 40.15
C VAL A 397 3.32 4.29 39.97
N ASP A 398 4.32 3.92 39.17
CA ASP A 398 5.43 4.81 38.86
C ASP A 398 5.28 5.42 37.46
N ILE A 399 5.65 6.69 37.32
CA ILE A 399 5.72 7.40 36.04
C ILE A 399 7.10 8.05 35.92
N HIS A 400 7.84 7.68 34.89
CA HIS A 400 9.12 8.27 34.53
C HIS A 400 8.92 9.32 33.44
N LEU A 401 9.38 10.56 33.67
CA LEU A 401 9.51 11.58 32.63
C LEU A 401 10.96 11.61 32.14
N SER A 402 11.17 11.55 30.82
CA SER A 402 12.52 11.40 30.29
C SER A 402 13.37 12.66 30.32
N ASN A 403 12.96 13.71 29.62
CA ASN A 403 13.69 14.95 29.45
C ASN A 403 12.69 16.10 29.53
N LEU A 404 12.43 16.54 30.74
CA LEU A 404 11.73 17.80 30.98
C LEU A 404 12.72 18.93 30.73
N THR A 405 12.37 19.89 29.88
CA THR A 405 13.17 21.07 29.53
C THR A 405 12.49 22.33 30.04
N ALA A 406 13.25 23.24 30.65
CA ALA A 406 12.74 24.55 31.05
C ALA A 406 13.14 25.63 30.03
N LEU A 407 12.18 26.46 29.59
CA LEU A 407 12.41 27.53 28.61
C LEU A 407 13.25 28.69 29.17
N ARG A 408 13.20 28.85 30.49
CA ARG A 408 13.92 29.83 31.31
C ARG A 408 14.29 29.19 32.63
N ASP A 409 15.09 29.88 33.44
CA ASP A 409 15.31 29.45 34.82
C ASP A 409 13.94 29.29 35.51
N TRP A 410 13.67 28.08 35.98
CA TRP A 410 12.37 27.66 36.49
C TRP A 410 12.52 26.96 37.82
N LYS A 411 11.68 27.33 38.79
CA LYS A 411 11.62 26.70 40.10
C LYS A 411 10.18 26.64 40.58
N GLY A 412 9.76 25.45 40.98
CA GLY A 412 8.38 25.24 41.37
C GLY A 412 8.06 23.78 41.70
N GLN A 413 6.76 23.48 41.71
CA GLN A 413 6.24 22.15 41.96
C GLN A 413 5.55 21.57 40.73
N MET A 414 5.67 20.26 40.55
CA MET A 414 4.95 19.46 39.57
C MET A 414 4.06 18.44 40.27
N GLN A 415 2.91 18.12 39.67
CA GLN A 415 1.95 17.15 40.21
C GLN A 415 1.13 16.51 39.09
N TRP A 416 0.63 15.29 39.31
CA TRP A 416 -0.36 14.66 38.44
C TRP A 416 -1.78 14.88 38.97
N HIS A 417 -2.71 15.26 38.10
CA HIS A 417 -4.13 15.32 38.42
C HIS A 417 -4.84 14.16 37.72
N LEU A 418 -5.58 13.33 38.47
CA LEU A 418 -6.54 12.38 37.92
C LEU A 418 -7.78 13.16 37.51
N CYS A 419 -8.16 13.08 36.24
CA CYS A 419 -9.26 13.83 35.67
C CYS A 419 -10.27 12.90 34.99
N HIS A 420 -11.54 13.29 35.02
CA HIS A 420 -12.57 12.70 34.17
C HIS A 420 -12.41 13.16 32.71
N ALA A 421 -13.09 12.49 31.79
CA ALA A 421 -13.07 12.80 30.36
C ALA A 421 -13.47 14.25 30.01
N ASP A 422 -14.24 14.92 30.87
CA ASP A 422 -14.65 16.32 30.71
C ASP A 422 -13.63 17.33 31.26
N GLY A 423 -12.52 16.85 31.84
CA GLY A 423 -11.44 17.64 32.41
C GLY A 423 -11.61 18.01 33.88
N THR A 424 -12.67 17.55 34.55
CA THR A 424 -12.84 17.77 36.00
C THR A 424 -11.83 16.96 36.81
N VAL A 425 -11.18 17.59 37.79
CA VAL A 425 -10.16 16.96 38.63
C VAL A 425 -10.82 16.13 39.73
N VAL A 426 -10.57 14.82 39.72
CA VAL A 426 -11.00 13.84 40.73
C VAL A 426 -10.09 13.89 41.95
N GLU A 427 -8.78 13.78 41.72
CA GLU A 427 -7.77 13.70 42.77
C GLU A 427 -6.43 14.24 42.26
N ARG A 428 -5.55 14.67 43.19
CA ARG A 428 -4.20 15.14 42.88
C ARG A 428 -3.17 14.22 43.52
N VAL A 429 -2.29 13.64 42.71
CA VAL A 429 -1.38 12.55 43.09
C VAL A 429 0.05 12.83 42.64
N GLY A 430 1.04 12.26 43.33
CA GLY A 430 2.46 12.32 42.95
C GLY A 430 3.01 13.74 42.74
N SER A 431 3.31 14.47 43.82
CA SER A 431 3.89 15.83 43.77
C SER A 431 5.41 15.80 43.91
N LYS A 432 6.13 16.68 43.19
CA LYS A 432 7.59 16.79 43.25
C LYS A 432 8.07 18.24 43.07
N ASP A 433 9.04 18.66 43.88
CA ASP A 433 9.74 19.95 43.71
C ASP A 433 10.77 19.83 42.59
N VAL A 434 10.80 20.80 41.68
CA VAL A 434 11.66 20.79 40.50
C VAL A 434 12.31 22.17 40.32
N ALA A 435 13.62 22.18 40.09
CA ALA A 435 14.41 23.38 39.80
C ALA A 435 15.28 23.12 38.57
N MET A 436 15.28 24.06 37.62
CA MET A 436 15.90 23.93 36.31
C MET A 436 16.48 25.24 35.85
N ASN A 437 17.65 25.18 35.21
CA ASN A 437 18.21 26.33 34.50
C ASN A 437 17.60 26.42 33.10
N GLY A 438 17.41 27.62 32.57
CA GLY A 438 16.85 27.83 31.24
C GLY A 438 17.68 27.16 30.15
N GLY A 439 17.03 26.38 29.30
CA GLY A 439 17.66 25.59 28.24
C GLY A 439 18.31 24.28 28.72
N SER A 440 18.19 23.92 30.00
CA SER A 440 18.61 22.60 30.51
C SER A 440 17.45 21.60 30.48
N SER A 441 17.79 20.31 30.40
CA SER A 441 16.84 19.20 30.47
C SER A 441 17.18 18.28 31.64
N GLN A 442 16.18 17.70 32.28
CA GLN A 442 16.35 16.68 33.31
C GLN A 442 15.20 15.66 33.32
N SER A 443 15.49 14.44 33.75
CA SER A 443 14.46 13.42 34.00
C SER A 443 13.79 13.65 35.34
N VAL A 444 12.52 13.23 35.44
CA VAL A 444 11.74 13.37 36.69
C VAL A 444 10.87 12.15 36.91
N ASP A 445 11.16 11.41 37.98
CA ASP A 445 10.35 10.27 38.41
C ASP A 445 9.24 10.65 39.39
N PHE A 446 8.07 10.03 39.23
CA PHE A 446 6.92 10.10 40.12
C PHE A 446 6.55 8.70 40.61
N SER A 447 6.17 8.61 41.88
CA SER A 447 5.41 7.48 42.41
C SER A 447 4.07 8.02 42.91
N LEU A 448 2.97 7.44 42.41
CA LEU A 448 1.60 7.87 42.72
C LEU A 448 0.80 6.73 43.34
N SER A 449 -0.07 7.08 44.28
CA SER A 449 -1.09 6.19 44.85
C SER A 449 -2.35 7.03 45.03
N ALA A 450 -3.39 6.74 44.24
CA ALA A 450 -4.66 7.46 44.28
C ALA A 450 -5.61 6.81 45.29
N ALA A 451 -6.43 7.61 45.99
CA ALA A 451 -7.52 7.10 46.82
C ALA A 451 -8.70 6.58 45.99
N ASN A 452 -8.83 7.02 44.73
CA ASN A 452 -9.91 6.63 43.83
C ASN A 452 -9.39 5.75 42.67
N GLY A 453 -10.24 4.83 42.19
CA GLY A 453 -9.98 4.09 40.95
C GLY A 453 -10.41 4.91 39.73
N ALA A 454 -9.76 4.68 38.58
CA ALA A 454 -10.14 5.31 37.32
C ALA A 454 -11.34 4.62 36.68
N GLU A 455 -12.18 5.41 36.01
CA GLU A 455 -13.33 4.98 35.21
C GLU A 455 -13.07 5.16 33.70
N MET A 456 -13.97 4.63 32.86
CA MET A 456 -13.83 4.72 31.40
C MET A 456 -13.77 6.17 30.92
N GLY A 457 -12.64 6.54 30.31
CA GLY A 457 -12.39 7.89 29.80
C GLY A 457 -11.54 8.76 30.72
N ASP A 458 -11.23 8.32 31.94
CA ASP A 458 -10.36 9.04 32.86
C ASP A 458 -8.89 9.04 32.39
N TYR A 459 -8.15 10.08 32.78
CA TYR A 459 -6.74 10.26 32.46
C TYR A 459 -5.98 11.00 33.56
N LEU A 460 -4.67 10.78 33.64
CA LEU A 460 -3.74 11.56 34.45
C LEU A 460 -3.19 12.72 33.62
N CYS A 461 -3.19 13.93 34.14
CA CYS A 461 -2.62 15.13 33.51
C CYS A 461 -1.47 15.70 34.35
N LEU A 462 -0.32 15.94 33.73
CA LEU A 462 0.82 16.56 34.39
C LEU A 462 0.67 18.08 34.43
N VAL A 463 0.72 18.66 35.61
CA VAL A 463 0.67 20.10 35.83
C VAL A 463 1.88 20.58 36.64
N ALA A 464 2.22 21.86 36.49
CA ALA A 464 3.26 22.51 37.27
C ALA A 464 2.85 23.92 37.70
N ARG A 465 3.45 24.41 38.78
CA ARG A 465 3.32 25.79 39.26
C ARG A 465 4.68 26.34 39.67
N GLU A 466 4.94 27.61 39.40
CA GLU A 466 6.14 28.30 39.92
C GLU A 466 5.98 28.64 41.41
N ASP A 467 7.08 28.70 42.16
CA ASP A 467 7.07 29.07 43.59
C ASP A 467 6.40 30.43 43.85
N SER A 468 6.51 31.35 42.88
CA SER A 468 5.92 32.70 42.92
C SER A 468 4.44 32.73 42.53
N SER A 469 3.87 31.62 42.06
CA SER A 469 2.50 31.53 41.53
C SER A 469 1.63 30.56 42.33
N ALA A 470 0.38 30.95 42.57
CA ALA A 470 -0.62 30.06 43.15
C ALA A 470 -1.33 29.19 42.09
N GLN A 471 -1.13 29.45 40.79
CA GLN A 471 -1.83 28.76 39.71
C GLN A 471 -1.05 27.57 39.17
N TRP A 472 -1.75 26.44 39.00
CA TRP A 472 -1.24 25.24 38.34
C TRP A 472 -1.57 25.30 36.85
N GLN A 473 -0.58 25.01 36.02
CA GLN A 473 -0.68 25.02 34.58
C GLN A 473 -0.22 23.67 34.01
N PRO A 474 -0.90 23.07 33.01
CA PRO A 474 -0.45 21.87 32.34
C PRO A 474 0.95 22.00 31.75
N VAL A 475 1.72 20.93 31.83
CA VAL A 475 3.02 20.78 31.15
C VAL A 475 2.75 20.30 29.73
N MET A 476 3.45 20.90 28.76
CA MET A 476 3.28 20.57 27.34
C MET A 476 4.34 19.58 26.89
N ASP A 477 4.01 18.71 25.93
CA ASP A 477 4.99 17.91 25.21
C ASP A 477 5.66 18.70 24.08
N ALA A 478 6.66 18.09 23.44
CA ALA A 478 7.37 18.64 22.28
C ALA A 478 6.48 19.00 21.06
N LYS A 479 5.22 18.56 21.02
CA LYS A 479 4.23 18.92 19.99
C LYS A 479 3.30 20.05 20.44
N GLY A 480 3.47 20.56 21.66
CA GLY A 480 2.58 21.57 22.26
C GLY A 480 1.25 20.99 22.76
N GLN A 481 1.19 19.69 23.07
CA GLN A 481 0.01 19.01 23.62
C GLN A 481 0.18 18.80 25.14
N ASN A 482 -0.91 18.79 25.90
CA ASN A 482 -0.85 18.46 27.33
C ASN A 482 -0.23 17.07 27.53
N VAL A 483 0.69 16.95 28.48
CA VAL A 483 1.20 15.64 28.91
C VAL A 483 0.11 14.92 29.68
N VAL A 484 -0.53 13.95 29.03
CA VAL A 484 -1.64 13.15 29.59
C VAL A 484 -1.39 11.65 29.43
N VAL A 485 -1.85 10.85 30.40
CA VAL A 485 -1.80 9.38 30.39
C VAL A 485 -3.23 8.83 30.58
N PRO A 486 -3.79 8.04 29.65
CA PRO A 486 -5.05 7.34 29.90
C PRO A 486 -4.98 6.47 31.14
N ALA A 487 -5.97 6.58 32.03
CA ALA A 487 -5.96 5.94 33.35
C ALA A 487 -6.83 4.68 33.44
N PHE A 488 -7.60 4.34 32.40
CA PHE A 488 -8.51 3.19 32.35
C PHE A 488 -8.32 2.35 31.08
N GLU A 489 -8.23 1.02 31.24
CA GLU A 489 -8.09 0.02 30.15
C GLU A 489 -7.06 0.36 29.06
N ARG A 490 -5.98 1.06 29.43
CA ARG A 490 -4.88 1.36 28.53
C ARG A 490 -4.23 0.05 28.10
N LYS A 491 -4.24 -0.22 26.79
CA LYS A 491 -3.46 -1.28 26.18
C LYS A 491 -1.99 -0.88 26.19
N VAL A 492 -1.27 -1.28 27.22
CA VAL A 492 0.18 -1.15 27.27
C VAL A 492 0.76 -2.35 26.51
N PRO A 493 1.74 -2.16 25.60
CA PRO A 493 2.58 -3.24 25.13
C PRO A 493 3.40 -3.73 26.34
N VAL A 494 2.82 -4.66 27.09
CA VAL A 494 3.53 -5.45 28.09
C VAL A 494 4.04 -6.66 27.33
N VAL A 495 5.35 -6.87 27.31
CA VAL A 495 5.87 -8.19 26.93
C VAL A 495 5.42 -9.14 28.04
N GLN A 496 4.29 -9.82 27.85
CA GLN A 496 3.89 -10.89 28.74
C GLN A 496 4.63 -12.13 28.25
N VAL A 497 5.75 -12.46 28.90
CA VAL A 497 6.44 -13.73 28.65
C VAL A 497 5.59 -14.84 29.29
N VAL A 498 4.65 -15.40 28.53
CA VAL A 498 3.90 -16.60 28.93
C VAL A 498 4.71 -17.82 28.52
N CYS A 499 5.78 -18.07 29.28
CA CYS A 499 6.68 -19.17 29.01
C CYS A 499 6.26 -20.43 29.78
N ASP A 500 6.18 -21.55 29.07
CA ASP A 500 6.00 -22.89 29.65
C ASP A 500 7.33 -23.64 29.48
N THR A 501 8.26 -23.31 30.38
CA THR A 501 9.71 -23.50 30.24
C THR A 501 10.22 -24.87 30.67
N LYS A 502 9.37 -25.89 30.76
CA LYS A 502 9.75 -27.18 31.38
C LYS A 502 11.11 -27.73 30.91
N HIS A 503 11.43 -27.53 29.62
CA HIS A 503 12.72 -27.88 29.00
C HIS A 503 13.32 -26.75 28.13
N ALA A 504 12.97 -25.50 28.42
CA ALA A 504 13.43 -24.33 27.68
C ALA A 504 13.89 -23.24 28.66
N THR A 505 15.07 -22.67 28.45
CA THR A 505 15.55 -21.49 29.17
C THR A 505 15.43 -20.27 28.28
N ILE A 506 14.84 -19.20 28.81
CA ILE A 506 14.78 -17.90 28.12
C ILE A 506 15.75 -16.97 28.86
N ASP A 507 16.77 -16.51 28.15
CA ASP A 507 17.77 -15.56 28.63
C ASP A 507 17.50 -14.19 28.01
N ASP A 508 17.26 -13.20 28.86
CA ASP A 508 16.97 -11.81 28.48
C ASP A 508 18.20 -10.88 28.61
N GLN A 509 19.37 -11.42 28.97
CA GLN A 509 20.59 -10.68 29.32
C GLN A 509 21.41 -10.22 28.10
N ASN A 510 20.78 -9.98 26.95
CA ASN A 510 21.49 -9.44 25.81
C ASN A 510 21.93 -7.99 26.11
N LEU A 511 23.24 -7.70 26.03
CA LEU A 511 23.80 -6.36 26.31
C LEU A 511 23.23 -5.24 25.43
N GLY A 512 22.65 -5.59 24.27
CA GLY A 512 21.93 -4.65 23.39
C GLY A 512 20.47 -4.39 23.79
N ASN A 513 19.93 -5.13 24.78
CA ASN A 513 18.57 -4.93 25.27
C ASN A 513 18.52 -3.66 26.11
N VAL A 514 17.73 -2.69 25.64
CA VAL A 514 17.51 -1.45 26.38
C VAL A 514 16.42 -1.74 27.44
N SER A 515 16.74 -1.53 28.72
CA SER A 515 15.81 -1.73 29.84
C SER A 515 15.83 -0.54 30.81
N TYR A 516 14.73 -0.36 31.55
CA TYR A 516 14.63 0.57 32.69
C TYR A 516 14.15 -0.21 33.91
N GLU A 517 14.95 -0.18 35.00
CA GLU A 517 14.74 -1.00 36.21
C GLU A 517 14.47 -2.50 35.92
N GLY A 518 15.17 -3.05 34.92
CA GLY A 518 15.02 -4.46 34.54
C GLY A 518 13.78 -4.78 33.69
N LYS A 519 13.00 -3.78 33.27
CA LYS A 519 11.85 -3.96 32.36
C LYS A 519 12.21 -3.57 30.92
N PRO A 520 11.78 -4.32 29.88
CA PRO A 520 12.03 -3.98 28.48
C PRO A 520 11.52 -2.58 28.10
N LEU A 521 12.35 -1.78 27.40
CA LEU A 521 11.95 -0.46 26.90
C LEU A 521 11.16 -0.57 25.59
N LEU A 522 10.04 0.14 25.52
CA LEU A 522 9.16 0.14 24.36
C LEU A 522 9.85 0.77 23.13
N GLY A 523 9.71 0.14 21.97
CA GLY A 523 10.27 0.65 20.70
C GLY A 523 11.67 0.14 20.36
N SER A 524 12.37 -0.51 21.30
CA SER A 524 13.66 -1.14 21.07
C SER A 524 13.51 -2.62 20.70
N PRO A 525 14.31 -3.15 19.75
CA PRO A 525 14.36 -4.59 19.54
C PRO A 525 14.88 -5.27 20.81
N TYR A 526 14.13 -6.23 21.34
CA TYR A 526 14.50 -6.94 22.56
C TYR A 526 14.83 -8.39 22.23
N ASN A 527 16.10 -8.74 22.36
CA ASN A 527 16.65 -10.03 22.00
C ASN A 527 16.59 -10.98 23.20
N TYR A 528 15.74 -11.99 23.13
CA TYR A 528 15.76 -13.12 24.05
C TYR A 528 16.58 -14.25 23.44
N LYS A 529 17.53 -14.80 24.18
CA LYS A 529 18.17 -16.06 23.79
C LYS A 529 17.37 -17.21 24.38
N VAL A 530 16.66 -17.94 23.54
CA VAL A 530 15.99 -19.17 23.95
C VAL A 530 16.95 -20.34 23.74
N THR A 531 17.22 -21.11 24.80
CA THR A 531 17.96 -22.37 24.74
C THR A 531 17.05 -23.51 25.18
N PHE A 532 17.24 -24.68 24.60
CA PHE A 532 16.46 -25.88 24.92
C PHE A 532 17.40 -26.97 25.46
N ASP A 533 16.87 -27.84 26.32
CA ASP A 533 17.61 -29.03 26.78
C ASP A 533 18.03 -29.92 25.59
N ASN A 534 19.11 -30.67 25.76
CA ASN A 534 19.63 -31.50 24.68
C ASN A 534 18.66 -32.66 24.37
N GLY A 535 18.23 -32.78 23.11
CA GLY A 535 17.38 -33.88 22.64
C GLY A 535 15.87 -33.69 22.80
N VAL A 536 15.40 -32.48 23.14
CA VAL A 536 13.95 -32.18 23.22
C VAL A 536 13.37 -31.74 21.88
N ALA A 537 12.11 -32.12 21.65
CA ALA A 537 11.28 -31.53 20.61
C ALA A 537 10.85 -30.13 21.04
N LYS A 538 10.94 -29.15 20.13
CA LYS A 538 10.82 -27.73 20.47
C LYS A 538 9.62 -27.11 19.78
N GLN A 539 8.97 -26.17 20.45
CA GLN A 539 8.01 -25.24 19.88
C GLN A 539 8.39 -23.83 20.32
N LEU A 540 8.59 -22.92 19.36
CA LEU A 540 8.85 -21.50 19.63
C LEU A 540 7.92 -20.66 18.75
N VAL A 541 7.05 -19.85 19.37
CA VAL A 541 6.06 -19.04 18.66
C VAL A 541 6.02 -17.61 19.21
N GLN A 542 5.95 -16.62 18.31
CA GLN A 542 5.81 -15.19 18.63
C GLN A 542 4.47 -14.64 18.12
N TRP A 543 3.70 -13.96 18.98
CA TRP A 543 2.45 -13.27 18.60
C TRP A 543 2.66 -11.76 18.46
N ARG A 544 2.26 -11.16 17.32
CA ARG A 544 2.32 -9.70 17.08
C ARG A 544 0.95 -9.02 17.07
N GLN A 545 0.93 -7.70 17.28
CA GLN A 545 -0.27 -6.85 17.36
C GLN A 545 -1.13 -6.88 16.09
N GLY A 546 -0.55 -7.24 14.95
CA GLY A 546 -1.27 -7.44 13.68
C GLY A 546 -1.97 -8.79 13.51
N GLY A 547 -1.92 -9.67 14.51
CA GLY A 547 -2.54 -11.01 14.47
C GLY A 547 -1.74 -12.05 13.69
N SER A 548 -0.54 -11.73 13.19
CA SER A 548 0.33 -12.70 12.55
C SER A 548 1.23 -13.42 13.57
N TRP A 549 1.33 -14.74 13.42
CA TRP A 549 2.35 -15.53 14.08
C TRP A 549 3.65 -15.48 13.27
N GLN A 550 4.79 -15.34 13.94
CA GLN A 550 6.10 -15.53 13.30
C GLN A 550 6.89 -16.62 14.02
N THR A 551 7.54 -17.44 13.21
CA THR A 551 8.55 -18.42 13.58
C THR A 551 9.86 -17.71 13.85
N ALA A 552 10.63 -18.23 14.81
CA ALA A 552 12.02 -17.86 14.99
C ALA A 552 12.85 -19.12 15.04
N SER A 553 13.92 -19.14 14.26
CA SER A 553 14.93 -20.20 14.31
C SER A 553 15.61 -20.21 15.69
N ASP A 554 16.15 -21.37 16.09
CA ASP A 554 16.98 -21.51 17.30
C ASP A 554 18.00 -20.35 17.43
N GLY A 555 18.20 -19.84 18.65
CA GLY A 555 19.43 -19.15 19.02
C GLY A 555 19.39 -17.64 19.25
N ALA A 556 18.29 -16.93 18.98
CA ALA A 556 17.93 -15.62 19.55
C ALA A 556 16.62 -15.15 18.90
N LEU A 557 15.62 -14.82 19.71
CA LEU A 557 14.38 -14.20 19.29
C LEU A 557 14.48 -12.68 19.47
N THR A 558 14.51 -11.94 18.36
CA THR A 558 14.41 -10.47 18.38
C THR A 558 12.95 -10.06 18.38
N LEU A 559 12.46 -9.54 19.51
CA LEU A 559 11.14 -8.92 19.58
C LEU A 559 11.14 -7.50 19.02
N THR A 560 10.05 -7.13 18.36
CA THR A 560 9.74 -5.76 17.94
C THR A 560 8.61 -5.18 18.79
N ALA A 561 8.41 -3.86 18.70
CA ALA A 561 7.49 -3.07 19.55
C ALA A 561 6.01 -3.50 19.50
N ASP A 562 5.63 -4.35 18.55
CA ASP A 562 4.31 -4.93 18.33
C ASP A 562 4.16 -6.35 18.93
N THR A 563 5.16 -6.91 19.62
CA THR A 563 5.06 -8.27 20.17
C THR A 563 4.19 -8.30 21.43
N LEU A 564 3.18 -9.17 21.46
CA LEU A 564 2.25 -9.35 22.59
C LEU A 564 2.71 -10.45 23.57
N TYR A 565 3.23 -11.59 23.07
CA TYR A 565 3.84 -12.63 23.92
C TYR A 565 4.74 -13.60 23.13
N ILE A 566 5.55 -14.38 23.88
CA ILE A 566 6.40 -15.48 23.39
C ILE A 566 5.95 -16.79 24.05
N LYS A 567 5.83 -17.86 23.28
CA LYS A 567 5.59 -19.22 23.77
C LYS A 567 6.77 -20.12 23.37
N ALA A 568 7.53 -20.59 24.36
CA ALA A 568 8.64 -21.54 24.17
C ALA A 568 8.36 -22.80 24.99
N LYS A 569 8.18 -23.94 24.32
CA LYS A 569 7.89 -25.25 24.93
C LYS A 569 8.89 -26.28 24.44
N GLY A 570 9.44 -27.06 25.37
CA GLY A 570 10.32 -28.19 25.08
C GLY A 570 9.72 -29.47 25.62
N TYR A 571 9.76 -30.55 24.83
CA TYR A 571 9.20 -31.86 25.16
C TYR A 571 10.28 -32.93 25.10
N MET A 572 10.44 -33.67 26.19
CA MET A 572 11.16 -34.93 26.17
C MET A 572 10.38 -35.98 25.36
N PRO A 573 11.03 -37.01 24.81
CA PRO A 573 10.35 -38.06 24.04
C PRO A 573 9.17 -38.74 24.76
N SER A 574 9.19 -38.81 26.09
CA SER A 574 8.11 -39.38 26.91
C SER A 574 6.87 -38.49 27.03
N GLU A 575 6.96 -37.23 26.65
CA GLU A 575 5.90 -36.22 26.80
C GLU A 575 5.16 -35.93 25.50
N LEU A 576 5.72 -36.43 24.38
CA LEU A 576 5.15 -36.26 23.06
C LEU A 576 3.94 -37.20 22.87
N VAL A 577 2.91 -36.67 22.24
CA VAL A 577 1.74 -37.44 21.81
C VAL A 577 2.00 -37.92 20.39
N ALA A 578 2.27 -39.21 20.23
CA ALA A 578 2.68 -39.80 18.96
C ALA A 578 1.65 -39.57 17.82
N ALA A 579 0.35 -39.68 18.13
CA ALA A 579 -0.73 -39.47 17.19
C ALA A 579 -2.01 -38.97 17.86
N CYS A 580 -2.77 -38.13 17.16
CA CYS A 580 -4.04 -37.58 17.58
C CYS A 580 -4.97 -37.45 16.37
N GLU A 581 -6.26 -37.80 16.54
CA GLU A 581 -7.30 -37.61 15.52
C GLU A 581 -8.40 -36.70 16.09
N VAL A 582 -8.78 -35.69 15.31
CA VAL A 582 -9.76 -34.69 15.73
C VAL A 582 -10.73 -34.37 14.60
N LYS A 583 -12.03 -34.39 14.93
CA LYS A 583 -13.10 -33.89 14.05
C LYS A 583 -13.52 -32.49 14.49
N VAL A 584 -13.33 -31.50 13.63
CA VAL A 584 -13.73 -30.11 13.84
C VAL A 584 -15.17 -29.94 13.36
N ALA A 585 -16.10 -29.89 14.32
CA ALA A 585 -17.54 -29.82 14.02
C ALA A 585 -17.96 -28.46 13.45
N ASN A 586 -17.36 -27.38 13.94
CA ASN A 586 -17.61 -26.01 13.51
C ASN A 586 -16.28 -25.34 13.17
N ALA A 587 -16.25 -24.55 12.10
CA ALA A 587 -15.09 -23.74 11.76
C ALA A 587 -14.71 -22.80 12.93
N GLY A 588 -13.41 -22.61 13.13
CA GLY A 588 -12.79 -21.84 14.21
C GLY A 588 -12.68 -22.58 15.56
N ALA A 589 -13.00 -23.87 15.61
CA ALA A 589 -13.05 -24.65 16.84
C ALA A 589 -11.90 -25.67 17.01
N LEU A 590 -10.88 -25.66 16.15
CA LEU A 590 -9.78 -26.64 16.18
C LEU A 590 -9.09 -26.71 17.54
N GLN A 591 -8.72 -25.57 18.13
CA GLN A 591 -8.08 -25.53 19.44
C GLN A 591 -8.94 -26.20 20.52
N SER A 592 -10.23 -25.88 20.55
CA SER A 592 -11.16 -26.45 21.52
C SER A 592 -11.40 -27.95 21.29
N ALA A 593 -11.32 -28.41 20.03
CA ALA A 593 -11.48 -29.82 19.69
C ALA A 593 -10.23 -30.62 20.09
N LEU A 594 -9.03 -30.10 19.87
CA LEU A 594 -7.77 -30.71 20.29
C LEU A 594 -7.66 -30.84 21.82
N LEU A 595 -7.97 -29.78 22.56
CA LEU A 595 -7.88 -29.78 24.03
C LEU A 595 -8.86 -30.75 24.72
N LYS A 596 -9.86 -31.28 23.99
CA LYS A 596 -10.74 -32.34 24.50
C LYS A 596 -10.11 -33.74 24.41
N VAL A 597 -9.13 -33.91 23.52
CA VAL A 597 -8.53 -35.22 23.19
C VAL A 597 -7.12 -35.34 23.75
N VAL A 598 -6.38 -34.23 23.80
CA VAL A 598 -5.01 -34.17 24.33
C VAL A 598 -4.88 -33.06 25.37
N ALA A 599 -4.12 -33.35 26.43
CA ALA A 599 -3.88 -32.38 27.51
C ALA A 599 -3.03 -31.19 27.05
N ASP A 600 -2.13 -31.43 26.10
CA ASP A 600 -1.31 -30.39 25.46
C ASP A 600 -1.28 -30.62 23.94
N ALA A 601 -1.97 -29.77 23.20
CA ALA A 601 -2.05 -29.85 21.73
C ALA A 601 -0.68 -29.63 21.06
N ASP A 602 0.20 -28.88 21.71
CA ASP A 602 1.54 -28.59 21.20
C ASP A 602 2.49 -29.78 21.30
N ALA A 603 2.12 -30.86 22.01
CA ALA A 603 2.93 -32.07 22.14
C ALA A 603 2.69 -33.09 21.01
N VAL A 604 1.73 -32.83 20.12
CA VAL A 604 1.28 -33.78 19.09
C VAL A 604 2.29 -33.86 17.94
N GLU A 605 2.72 -35.08 17.60
CA GLU A 605 3.62 -35.32 16.47
C GLU A 605 2.90 -35.71 15.17
N THR A 606 1.78 -36.41 15.27
CA THR A 606 0.95 -36.80 14.11
C THR A 606 -0.49 -36.37 14.34
N LEU A 607 -1.04 -35.57 13.43
CA LEU A 607 -2.39 -35.03 13.56
C LEU A 607 -3.24 -35.38 12.33
N THR A 608 -4.36 -36.05 12.55
CA THR A 608 -5.39 -36.30 11.54
C THR A 608 -6.62 -35.42 11.80
N LEU A 609 -7.00 -34.61 10.82
CA LEU A 609 -8.09 -33.64 10.89
C LEU A 609 -9.22 -33.98 9.91
N SER A 610 -10.46 -33.86 10.39
CA SER A 610 -11.66 -33.90 9.56
C SER A 610 -12.65 -32.79 9.94
N GLY A 611 -13.59 -32.49 9.03
CA GLY A 611 -14.59 -31.45 9.24
C GLY A 611 -14.21 -30.09 8.65
N ASN A 612 -14.93 -29.04 9.03
CA ASN A 612 -14.81 -27.72 8.39
C ASN A 612 -13.79 -26.85 9.12
N LEU A 613 -12.86 -26.27 8.38
CA LEU A 613 -11.80 -25.41 8.91
C LEU A 613 -11.85 -24.02 8.24
N ASP A 614 -11.58 -22.96 9.02
CA ASP A 614 -11.44 -21.59 8.52
C ASP A 614 -10.04 -20.99 8.74
N ASP A 615 -9.90 -19.70 8.40
CA ASP A 615 -8.65 -18.95 8.53
C ASP A 615 -8.13 -18.92 9.98
N SER A 616 -9.02 -18.96 10.99
CA SER A 616 -8.63 -18.98 12.41
C SER A 616 -8.12 -20.36 12.85
N ASP A 617 -8.70 -21.44 12.31
CA ASP A 617 -8.16 -22.79 12.51
C ASP A 617 -6.78 -22.93 11.86
N MET A 618 -6.59 -22.40 10.65
CA MET A 618 -5.29 -22.41 9.97
C MET A 618 -4.24 -21.61 10.73
N GLN A 619 -4.64 -20.45 11.28
CA GLN A 619 -3.80 -19.64 12.14
C GLN A 619 -3.44 -20.33 13.46
N TYR A 620 -4.33 -21.15 14.01
CA TYR A 620 -4.01 -21.97 15.19
C TYR A 620 -3.09 -23.13 14.81
N LEU A 621 -3.36 -23.81 13.69
CA LEU A 621 -2.56 -24.92 13.18
C LEU A 621 -1.12 -24.50 12.86
N SER A 622 -0.90 -23.27 12.38
CA SER A 622 0.44 -22.71 12.14
C SER A 622 1.30 -22.61 13.41
N THR A 623 0.70 -22.74 14.59
CA THR A 623 1.41 -22.73 15.87
C THR A 623 1.96 -24.11 16.26
N LEU A 624 1.45 -25.22 15.70
CA LEU A 624 1.77 -26.59 16.12
C LEU A 624 3.08 -27.10 15.50
N GLN A 625 4.20 -26.46 15.83
CA GLN A 625 5.54 -26.68 15.26
C GLN A 625 6.18 -28.03 15.61
N THR A 626 5.58 -28.80 16.52
CA THR A 626 6.05 -30.15 16.88
C THR A 626 5.61 -31.22 15.89
N LEU A 627 4.68 -30.90 14.98
CA LEU A 627 4.15 -31.85 14.02
C LEU A 627 5.25 -32.41 13.11
N LYS A 628 5.32 -33.74 13.06
CA LYS A 628 6.05 -34.52 12.07
C LYS A 628 5.15 -34.91 10.89
N SER A 629 3.87 -35.10 11.14
CA SER A 629 2.91 -35.48 10.11
C SER A 629 1.55 -34.81 10.35
N LEU A 630 0.96 -34.34 9.26
CA LEU A 630 -0.36 -33.72 9.24
C LEU A 630 -1.19 -34.32 8.11
N ASP A 631 -2.32 -34.90 8.45
CA ASP A 631 -3.30 -35.43 7.50
C ASP A 631 -4.60 -34.63 7.62
N MET A 632 -4.94 -33.93 6.54
CA MET A 632 -6.17 -33.14 6.42
C MET A 632 -7.04 -33.63 5.27
N GLU A 633 -6.83 -34.84 4.75
CA GLU A 633 -7.49 -35.32 3.52
C GLU A 633 -9.03 -35.18 3.61
N SER A 634 -9.58 -35.49 4.79
CA SER A 634 -11.01 -35.47 5.11
C SER A 634 -11.52 -34.13 5.68
N ALA A 635 -10.68 -33.09 5.71
CA ALA A 635 -11.10 -31.75 6.09
C ALA A 635 -11.67 -30.98 4.90
N THR A 636 -12.37 -29.88 5.18
CA THR A 636 -12.85 -28.94 4.16
C THR A 636 -12.37 -27.54 4.52
N VAL A 637 -11.57 -26.96 3.62
CA VAL A 637 -11.05 -25.59 3.73
C VAL A 637 -11.57 -24.80 2.53
N ALA A 638 -12.77 -24.22 2.67
CA ALA A 638 -13.49 -23.60 1.55
C ALA A 638 -12.73 -22.43 0.91
N GLN A 639 -11.92 -21.74 1.72
CA GLN A 639 -11.26 -20.52 1.28
C GLN A 639 -9.97 -20.78 0.50
N GLY A 640 -9.28 -21.90 0.73
CA GLY A 640 -7.87 -22.05 0.34
C GLY A 640 -6.92 -21.91 1.54
N LEU A 641 -5.63 -22.20 1.33
CA LEU A 641 -4.60 -21.98 2.35
C LEU A 641 -3.89 -20.65 2.08
N PHE A 642 -3.97 -19.67 2.97
CA PHE A 642 -3.36 -18.34 2.78
C PHE A 642 -2.60 -17.87 4.01
N GLY A 643 -1.71 -16.89 3.81
CA GLY A 643 -0.87 -16.36 4.89
C GLY A 643 0.32 -17.24 5.25
N ALA A 644 0.63 -18.23 4.42
CA ALA A 644 1.71 -19.19 4.58
C ALA A 644 1.67 -19.99 5.90
N PRO A 645 0.57 -20.72 6.19
CA PRO A 645 0.33 -21.33 7.50
C PRO A 645 1.35 -22.41 7.91
N PHE A 646 2.07 -23.01 6.95
CA PHE A 646 3.05 -24.07 7.22
C PHE A 646 4.49 -23.64 6.95
N ARG A 647 4.74 -22.33 6.84
CA ARG A 647 6.09 -21.81 6.63
C ARG A 647 6.98 -22.11 7.84
N ASP A 648 8.23 -22.49 7.57
CA ASP A 648 9.28 -22.84 8.54
C ASP A 648 8.91 -24.01 9.48
N PHE A 649 8.06 -24.95 9.04
CA PHE A 649 7.78 -26.19 9.76
C PHE A 649 8.94 -27.18 9.65
N ASP A 650 10.00 -26.97 10.42
CA ASP A 650 11.28 -27.71 10.35
C ASP A 650 11.18 -29.21 10.71
N ARG A 651 10.10 -29.65 11.38
CA ARG A 651 9.90 -31.05 11.77
C ARG A 651 8.93 -31.80 10.85
N LEU A 652 8.15 -31.09 10.03
CA LEU A 652 7.09 -31.66 9.22
C LEU A 652 7.69 -32.51 8.10
N ALA A 653 7.56 -33.82 8.20
CA ALA A 653 8.10 -34.80 7.26
C ALA A 653 7.09 -35.25 6.20
N ALA A 654 5.79 -35.18 6.51
CA ALA A 654 4.71 -35.54 5.59
C ALA A 654 3.47 -34.66 5.82
N CYS A 655 2.84 -34.22 4.72
CA CYS A 655 1.60 -33.44 4.76
C CYS A 655 0.63 -33.94 3.68
N VAL A 656 -0.61 -34.26 4.08
CA VAL A 656 -1.72 -34.58 3.18
C VAL A 656 -2.74 -33.45 3.26
N LEU A 657 -2.94 -32.76 2.14
CA LEU A 657 -3.84 -31.62 2.05
C LEU A 657 -5.30 -32.04 1.82
N PRO A 658 -6.28 -31.20 2.18
CA PRO A 658 -7.69 -31.50 1.95
C PRO A 658 -8.01 -31.76 0.47
N ARG A 659 -8.78 -32.82 0.17
CA ARG A 659 -9.14 -33.16 -1.23
C ARG A 659 -9.91 -32.06 -1.95
N SER A 660 -10.73 -31.32 -1.19
CA SER A 660 -11.57 -30.22 -1.69
C SER A 660 -10.80 -28.91 -1.88
N LEU A 661 -9.52 -28.84 -1.50
CA LEU A 661 -8.75 -27.61 -1.52
C LEU A 661 -8.45 -27.20 -2.97
N THR A 662 -8.96 -26.04 -3.39
CA THR A 662 -8.82 -25.54 -4.77
C THR A 662 -7.64 -24.61 -4.96
N GLN A 663 -7.12 -24.00 -3.89
CA GLN A 663 -6.02 -23.04 -4.01
C GLN A 663 -5.09 -23.02 -2.79
N ILE A 664 -3.82 -22.74 -3.05
CA ILE A 664 -2.76 -22.63 -2.04
C ILE A 664 -2.01 -21.31 -2.27
N GLY A 665 -1.81 -20.50 -1.23
CA GLY A 665 -1.11 -19.23 -1.29
C GLY A 665 0.40 -19.37 -1.43
N SER A 666 1.08 -18.26 -1.75
CA SER A 666 2.54 -18.24 -1.87
C SER A 666 3.23 -18.64 -0.56
N GLU A 667 4.42 -19.24 -0.69
CA GLU A 667 5.30 -19.60 0.43
C GLU A 667 4.71 -20.56 1.49
N THR A 668 3.59 -21.25 1.19
CA THR A 668 2.84 -22.02 2.18
C THR A 668 3.67 -23.07 2.92
N PHE A 669 4.61 -23.75 2.24
CA PHE A 669 5.53 -24.72 2.84
C PHE A 669 6.99 -24.27 2.74
N LYS A 670 7.23 -22.96 2.59
CA LYS A 670 8.60 -22.44 2.49
C LYS A 670 9.40 -22.82 3.74
N ASN A 671 10.63 -23.27 3.53
CA ASN A 671 11.57 -23.75 4.54
C ASN A 671 11.08 -24.94 5.40
N CYS A 672 10.17 -25.78 4.90
CA CYS A 672 9.89 -27.07 5.55
C CYS A 672 11.05 -28.05 5.30
N SER A 673 12.16 -27.87 6.01
CA SER A 673 13.44 -28.52 5.72
C SER A 673 13.43 -30.05 5.88
N ALA A 674 12.53 -30.60 6.72
CA ALA A 674 12.35 -32.04 6.92
C ALA A 674 11.30 -32.70 6.00
N LEU A 675 10.57 -31.94 5.19
CA LEU A 675 9.46 -32.44 4.38
C LEU A 675 9.98 -33.39 3.31
N LYS A 676 9.64 -34.69 3.44
CA LYS A 676 10.03 -35.74 2.50
C LYS A 676 9.00 -35.97 1.41
N SER A 677 7.73 -35.86 1.77
CA SER A 677 6.64 -36.04 0.82
C SER A 677 5.48 -35.08 1.07
N ILE A 678 4.81 -34.69 -0.01
CA ILE A 678 3.59 -33.89 0.03
C ILE A 678 2.58 -34.45 -0.96
N THR A 679 1.32 -34.56 -0.53
CA THR A 679 0.21 -34.88 -1.44
C THR A 679 -0.59 -33.62 -1.72
N LEU A 680 -0.56 -33.17 -2.98
CA LEU A 680 -1.35 -32.04 -3.44
C LEU A 680 -2.84 -32.42 -3.54
N PRO A 681 -3.76 -31.46 -3.39
CA PRO A 681 -5.18 -31.73 -3.56
C PRO A 681 -5.52 -32.18 -4.98
N VAL A 682 -6.39 -33.17 -5.08
CA VAL A 682 -7.02 -33.58 -6.34
C VAL A 682 -7.80 -32.45 -7.01
N SER A 683 -8.44 -31.58 -6.21
CA SER A 683 -9.18 -30.41 -6.71
C SER A 683 -8.30 -29.16 -6.91
N LEU A 684 -6.97 -29.28 -6.77
CA LEU A 684 -6.08 -28.13 -6.82
C LEU A 684 -6.16 -27.44 -8.18
N GLN A 685 -6.53 -26.18 -8.15
CA GLN A 685 -6.65 -25.32 -9.31
C GLN A 685 -5.41 -24.46 -9.42
N THR A 686 -4.94 -23.81 -8.35
CA THR A 686 -3.82 -22.88 -8.47
C THR A 686 -3.02 -22.75 -7.19
N THR A 687 -1.75 -22.38 -7.33
CA THR A 687 -0.86 -22.08 -6.21
C THR A 687 -0.28 -20.67 -6.32
N GLY A 688 0.22 -20.13 -5.22
CA GLY A 688 1.15 -19.00 -5.25
C GLY A 688 2.56 -19.41 -5.69
N THR A 689 3.49 -18.48 -5.59
CA THR A 689 4.92 -18.68 -5.89
C THR A 689 5.67 -19.24 -4.68
N ASP A 690 6.83 -19.86 -4.92
CA ASP A 690 7.73 -20.37 -3.88
C ASP A 690 7.06 -21.30 -2.86
N LEU A 691 6.09 -22.11 -3.32
CA LEU A 691 5.30 -23.01 -2.50
C LEU A 691 6.17 -23.93 -1.64
N LEU A 692 7.23 -24.51 -2.24
CA LEU A 692 8.16 -25.47 -1.63
C LEU A 692 9.60 -24.92 -1.57
N ALA A 693 9.78 -23.60 -1.57
CA ALA A 693 11.10 -22.99 -1.46
C ALA A 693 11.82 -23.48 -0.20
N GLY A 694 13.09 -23.88 -0.28
CA GLY A 694 13.85 -24.38 0.89
C GLY A 694 13.49 -25.78 1.39
N CYS A 695 12.59 -26.54 0.75
CA CYS A 695 12.28 -27.93 1.10
C CYS A 695 13.37 -28.90 0.59
N GLY A 696 14.52 -28.94 1.25
CA GLY A 696 15.70 -29.70 0.79
C GLY A 696 15.64 -31.22 0.99
N ALA A 697 14.74 -31.74 1.83
CA ALA A 697 14.59 -33.18 2.09
C ALA A 697 13.53 -33.87 1.22
N LEU A 698 12.88 -33.12 0.32
CA LEU A 698 11.77 -33.61 -0.47
C LEU A 698 12.25 -34.69 -1.44
N THR A 699 11.58 -35.84 -1.45
CA THR A 699 11.85 -36.97 -2.36
C THR A 699 10.67 -37.25 -3.28
N ASP A 700 9.45 -37.01 -2.81
CA ASP A 700 8.23 -37.40 -3.52
C ASP A 700 7.18 -36.28 -3.49
N ILE A 701 6.59 -35.97 -4.65
CA ILE A 701 5.40 -35.12 -4.75
C ILE A 701 4.29 -35.95 -5.37
N TYR A 702 3.20 -36.13 -4.63
CA TYR A 702 2.02 -36.81 -5.12
C TYR A 702 1.05 -35.77 -5.69
N VAL A 703 0.72 -35.92 -6.97
CA VAL A 703 -0.16 -35.01 -7.71
C VAL A 703 -1.37 -35.80 -8.23
N PRO A 704 -2.40 -35.99 -7.40
CA PRO A 704 -3.67 -36.57 -7.83
C PRO A 704 -4.44 -35.69 -8.82
N SER A 705 -4.05 -34.42 -9.01
CA SER A 705 -4.66 -33.56 -10.03
C SER A 705 -4.36 -34.08 -11.43
N SER A 706 -5.35 -34.01 -12.31
CA SER A 706 -5.26 -34.46 -13.69
C SER A 706 -4.58 -33.46 -14.63
N SER A 707 -4.25 -32.27 -14.14
CA SER A 707 -3.75 -31.16 -14.95
C SER A 707 -2.43 -30.63 -14.41
N PRO A 708 -1.38 -30.49 -15.24
CA PRO A 708 -0.15 -29.85 -14.82
C PRO A 708 -0.33 -28.36 -14.49
N ASP A 709 -1.44 -27.75 -14.92
CA ASP A 709 -1.76 -26.36 -14.64
C ASP A 709 -2.33 -26.10 -13.23
N CYS A 710 -2.41 -27.13 -12.38
CA CYS A 710 -2.82 -27.01 -10.98
C CYS A 710 -1.88 -26.14 -10.13
N VAL A 711 -0.67 -25.87 -10.61
CA VAL A 711 0.34 -25.00 -9.97
C VAL A 711 0.63 -23.75 -10.81
N SER A 712 1.19 -22.71 -10.17
CA SER A 712 1.72 -21.53 -10.87
C SER A 712 3.13 -21.78 -11.41
N THR A 713 3.55 -21.00 -12.41
CA THR A 713 4.89 -21.08 -13.03
C THR A 713 6.03 -20.89 -12.03
N GLY A 714 5.79 -20.17 -10.93
CA GLY A 714 6.78 -19.90 -9.88
C GLY A 714 6.65 -20.78 -8.65
N ALA A 715 5.78 -21.81 -8.65
CA ALA A 715 5.54 -22.63 -7.47
C ALA A 715 6.81 -23.30 -6.91
N PHE A 716 7.76 -23.62 -7.78
CA PHE A 716 8.98 -24.37 -7.43
C PHE A 716 10.29 -23.58 -7.69
N GLY A 717 10.21 -22.26 -7.93
CA GLY A 717 11.33 -21.46 -8.42
C GLY A 717 12.58 -21.44 -7.52
N SER A 718 12.38 -21.56 -6.20
CA SER A 718 13.46 -21.55 -5.19
C SER A 718 13.66 -22.89 -4.48
N MET A 719 13.32 -24.00 -5.14
CA MET A 719 13.49 -25.35 -4.57
C MET A 719 14.96 -25.82 -4.68
N PRO A 720 15.58 -26.36 -3.60
CA PRO A 720 17.02 -26.66 -3.59
C PRO A 720 17.49 -27.73 -4.60
N ASP A 721 16.70 -28.78 -4.83
CA ASP A 721 17.02 -29.85 -5.80
C ASP A 721 15.74 -30.51 -6.34
N ALA A 722 15.04 -29.82 -7.24
CA ALA A 722 13.85 -30.37 -7.90
C ALA A 722 14.17 -31.58 -8.81
N SER A 723 15.43 -31.75 -9.24
CA SER A 723 15.81 -32.79 -10.19
C SER A 723 15.78 -34.20 -9.57
N ALA A 724 16.07 -34.31 -8.28
CA ALA A 724 16.09 -35.56 -7.53
C ALA A 724 14.70 -36.00 -7.01
N VAL A 725 13.67 -35.18 -7.18
CA VAL A 725 12.31 -35.45 -6.69
C VAL A 725 11.49 -36.22 -7.72
N THR A 726 10.80 -37.26 -7.25
CA THR A 726 9.85 -38.06 -8.04
C THR A 726 8.46 -37.43 -7.97
N VAL A 727 7.88 -37.15 -9.13
CA VAL A 727 6.50 -36.64 -9.24
C VAL A 727 5.59 -37.81 -9.61
N HIS A 728 4.69 -38.15 -8.70
CA HIS A 728 3.70 -39.22 -8.86
C HIS A 728 2.41 -38.62 -9.41
N VAL A 729 1.96 -39.11 -10.57
CA VAL A 729 0.76 -38.63 -11.25
C VAL A 729 -0.18 -39.78 -11.59
N GLN A 730 -1.41 -39.45 -11.99
CA GLN A 730 -2.36 -40.47 -12.44
C GLN A 730 -1.85 -41.21 -13.66
N GLN A 731 -2.27 -42.47 -13.79
CA GLN A 731 -1.94 -43.32 -14.93
C GLN A 731 -2.12 -42.61 -16.29
N GLY A 732 -1.02 -42.47 -17.05
CA GLY A 732 -1.00 -41.92 -18.40
C GLY A 732 -0.73 -40.41 -18.47
N LEU A 733 -0.42 -39.75 -17.34
CA LEU A 733 -0.17 -38.31 -17.29
C LEU A 733 1.31 -37.94 -17.14
N ALA A 734 2.23 -38.88 -16.89
CA ALA A 734 3.64 -38.58 -16.67
C ALA A 734 4.25 -37.77 -17.83
N GLU A 735 4.00 -38.16 -19.07
CA GLU A 735 4.47 -37.43 -20.25
C GLU A 735 3.78 -36.08 -20.46
N VAL A 736 2.54 -35.91 -19.98
CA VAL A 736 1.82 -34.63 -20.01
C VAL A 736 2.46 -33.64 -19.04
N PHE A 737 2.74 -34.08 -17.82
CA PHE A 737 3.40 -33.27 -16.79
C PHE A 737 4.83 -32.91 -17.18
N LYS A 738 5.59 -33.88 -17.71
CA LYS A 738 6.97 -33.68 -18.17
C LYS A 738 7.11 -32.63 -19.28
N ARG A 739 6.08 -32.46 -20.13
CA ARG A 739 6.07 -31.44 -21.19
C ARG A 739 5.64 -30.06 -20.71
N SER A 740 5.14 -29.92 -19.49
CA SER A 740 4.68 -28.65 -18.96
C SER A 740 5.85 -27.82 -18.43
N ASP A 741 5.97 -26.58 -18.88
CA ASP A 741 7.00 -25.64 -18.42
C ASP A 741 6.98 -25.43 -16.89
N LYS A 742 5.81 -25.57 -16.25
CA LYS A 742 5.62 -25.45 -14.80
C LYS A 742 6.29 -26.56 -13.98
N TRP A 743 6.53 -27.71 -14.60
CA TRP A 743 7.13 -28.88 -13.97
C TRP A 743 8.52 -29.18 -14.55
N SER A 744 9.06 -28.27 -15.36
CA SER A 744 10.32 -28.44 -16.10
C SER A 744 11.56 -28.60 -15.20
N SER A 745 11.47 -28.21 -13.94
CA SER A 745 12.53 -28.39 -12.94
C SER A 745 12.66 -29.84 -12.43
N PHE A 746 11.66 -30.69 -12.68
CA PHE A 746 11.64 -32.11 -12.26
C PHE A 746 12.07 -33.01 -13.41
N SER A 747 12.78 -34.09 -13.08
CA SER A 747 13.31 -35.04 -14.07
C SER A 747 12.69 -36.45 -13.99
N HIS A 748 12.04 -36.78 -12.87
CA HIS A 748 11.47 -38.11 -12.60
C HIS A 748 9.95 -38.03 -12.43
N PHE A 749 9.21 -38.69 -13.32
CA PHE A 749 7.74 -38.77 -13.31
C PHE A 749 7.30 -40.23 -13.39
N VAL A 750 6.29 -40.61 -12.60
CA VAL A 750 5.73 -41.98 -12.57
C VAL A 750 4.20 -41.97 -12.62
N ASP A 751 3.64 -42.94 -13.33
CA ASP A 751 2.21 -43.13 -13.59
C ASP A 751 1.59 -44.15 -12.59
N ASP A 752 1.68 -43.88 -11.29
CA ASP A 752 1.31 -44.84 -10.24
C ASP A 752 0.11 -44.43 -9.37
N LEU A 753 -0.50 -43.26 -9.62
CA LEU A 753 -1.75 -42.85 -8.96
C LEU A 753 -2.99 -43.36 -9.70
N PRO A 754 -4.09 -43.68 -8.99
CA PRO A 754 -5.33 -44.12 -9.61
C PRO A 754 -5.93 -43.04 -10.52
N ALA A 755 -6.48 -43.46 -11.66
CA ALA A 755 -7.18 -42.56 -12.58
C ALA A 755 -8.51 -42.08 -11.99
N LEU A 756 -8.82 -40.80 -12.17
CA LEU A 756 -10.09 -40.22 -11.75
C LEU A 756 -11.28 -40.70 -12.61
N PRO A 757 -12.51 -40.73 -12.05
CA PRO A 757 -13.69 -41.23 -12.75
C PRO A 757 -14.00 -40.40 -14.00
N GLN A 758 -13.96 -41.02 -15.18
CA GLN A 758 -14.26 -40.35 -16.45
C GLN A 758 -15.76 -40.05 -16.63
N ARG A 759 -16.62 -40.77 -15.93
CA ARG A 759 -18.08 -40.65 -16.03
C ARG A 759 -18.73 -41.05 -14.71
N PHE A 760 -19.72 -40.27 -14.27
CA PHE A 760 -20.44 -40.53 -13.03
C PHE A 760 -21.92 -40.11 -13.17
N SER A 761 -22.74 -40.45 -12.18
CA SER A 761 -24.14 -40.02 -12.13
C SER A 761 -24.47 -39.42 -10.78
N SER A 762 -25.21 -38.32 -10.78
CA SER A 762 -25.68 -37.64 -9.58
C SER A 762 -27.06 -37.05 -9.83
N ASN A 763 -27.98 -37.21 -8.87
CA ASN A 763 -29.38 -36.77 -8.98
C ASN A 763 -30.09 -37.21 -10.28
N GLY A 764 -29.77 -38.40 -10.79
CA GLY A 764 -30.38 -38.94 -12.01
C GLY A 764 -29.85 -38.35 -13.32
N ILE A 765 -28.83 -37.48 -13.27
CA ILE A 765 -28.13 -36.94 -14.44
C ILE A 765 -26.78 -37.64 -14.58
N THR A 766 -26.44 -38.06 -15.81
CA THR A 766 -25.13 -38.61 -16.13
C THR A 766 -24.20 -37.49 -16.56
N TYR A 767 -22.97 -37.51 -16.07
CA TYR A 767 -21.95 -36.52 -16.36
C TYR A 767 -20.70 -37.20 -16.92
N ASN A 768 -20.11 -36.62 -17.95
CA ASN A 768 -18.72 -36.88 -18.32
C ASN A 768 -17.85 -35.92 -17.51
N ALA A 769 -16.92 -36.47 -16.73
CA ALA A 769 -15.95 -35.68 -16.00
C ALA A 769 -14.93 -35.12 -16.99
N ILE A 770 -14.82 -33.81 -17.01
CA ILE A 770 -13.87 -33.08 -17.82
C ILE A 770 -12.75 -32.59 -16.91
N TYR A 771 -11.60 -33.19 -17.12
CA TYR A 771 -10.34 -32.86 -16.47
C TYR A 771 -9.53 -31.92 -17.37
N LYS A 772 -10.08 -30.74 -17.68
CA LYS A 772 -9.41 -29.73 -18.53
C LYS A 772 -8.97 -28.55 -17.69
N GLY A 773 -7.72 -28.14 -17.87
CA GLY A 773 -7.21 -26.89 -17.31
C GLY A 773 -7.24 -26.82 -15.79
N ASP A 774 -8.06 -25.94 -15.25
CA ASP A 774 -7.97 -25.36 -13.91
C ASP A 774 -9.09 -25.73 -12.96
N GLY A 775 -9.85 -26.77 -13.24
CA GLY A 775 -10.89 -27.24 -12.35
C GLY A 775 -11.39 -28.63 -12.71
N ASN A 776 -12.18 -29.18 -11.79
CA ASN A 776 -13.01 -30.34 -12.07
C ASN A 776 -14.25 -29.81 -12.78
N TYR A 777 -14.42 -30.17 -14.04
CA TYR A 777 -15.59 -29.78 -14.83
C TYR A 777 -16.43 -31.00 -15.14
N ALA A 778 -17.71 -30.79 -15.36
CA ALA A 778 -18.61 -31.84 -15.80
C ALA A 778 -19.45 -31.33 -16.95
N GLU A 779 -19.62 -32.14 -17.98
CA GLU A 779 -20.66 -31.92 -18.97
C GLU A 779 -21.77 -32.95 -18.79
N VAL A 780 -23.01 -32.54 -19.01
CA VAL A 780 -24.14 -33.45 -19.02
C VAL A 780 -23.96 -34.41 -20.19
N ALA A 781 -23.87 -35.70 -19.89
CA ALA A 781 -23.68 -36.75 -20.87
C ALA A 781 -25.02 -37.34 -21.32
N ILE A 782 -25.01 -38.10 -22.41
CA ILE A 782 -26.15 -38.92 -22.83
C ILE A 782 -26.35 -40.03 -21.77
N PRO A 783 -27.56 -40.31 -21.25
CA PRO A 783 -27.75 -41.37 -20.24
C PRO A 783 -27.25 -42.74 -20.73
N SER A 784 -26.52 -43.48 -19.88
CA SER A 784 -26.15 -44.88 -20.17
C SER A 784 -27.16 -45.83 -19.52
N GLY A 785 -28.08 -46.45 -20.28
CA GLY A 785 -29.10 -47.36 -19.72
C GLY A 785 -30.38 -47.53 -20.56
N GLN A 786 -31.40 -48.20 -20.01
CA GLN A 786 -32.66 -48.52 -20.72
C GLN A 786 -33.55 -47.31 -21.08
N THR A 787 -33.25 -46.13 -20.54
CA THR A 787 -33.86 -44.85 -20.94
C THR A 787 -32.83 -44.01 -21.67
N THR A 788 -33.00 -43.83 -22.98
CA THR A 788 -32.10 -43.02 -23.83
C THR A 788 -32.26 -41.51 -23.65
N TYR A 789 -33.24 -41.04 -22.86
CA TYR A 789 -33.57 -39.62 -22.67
C TYR A 789 -33.86 -39.29 -21.20
N TYR A 790 -33.49 -38.06 -20.79
CA TYR A 790 -33.93 -37.46 -19.52
C TYR A 790 -35.42 -37.10 -19.57
N GLY A 791 -36.17 -37.22 -18.47
CA GLY A 791 -37.62 -36.95 -18.45
C GLY A 791 -38.11 -36.23 -17.20
N GLY A 792 -39.29 -35.63 -17.28
CA GLY A 792 -39.92 -34.90 -16.17
C GLY A 792 -39.31 -33.51 -15.96
N GLU A 793 -39.12 -33.13 -14.70
CA GLU A 793 -38.45 -31.89 -14.30
C GLU A 793 -36.95 -32.17 -14.11
N VAL A 794 -36.12 -31.49 -14.89
CA VAL A 794 -34.68 -31.69 -14.90
C VAL A 794 -33.98 -30.44 -14.43
N THR A 795 -33.23 -30.54 -13.34
CA THR A 795 -32.34 -29.49 -12.85
C THR A 795 -30.90 -29.87 -13.15
N ILE A 796 -30.22 -29.05 -13.94
CA ILE A 796 -28.78 -29.17 -14.17
C ILE A 796 -28.10 -28.18 -13.22
N PRO A 797 -27.51 -28.63 -12.10
CA PRO A 797 -26.96 -27.74 -11.08
C PRO A 797 -25.70 -27.03 -11.57
N ALA A 798 -25.34 -25.91 -10.94
CA ALA A 798 -24.07 -25.22 -11.19
C ALA A 798 -22.84 -26.08 -10.83
N THR A 799 -23.00 -26.89 -9.79
CA THR A 799 -21.94 -27.74 -9.22
C THR A 799 -22.52 -29.12 -8.87
N VAL A 800 -21.73 -30.18 -9.06
CA VAL A 800 -22.09 -31.55 -8.70
C VAL A 800 -20.92 -32.24 -8.02
N SER A 801 -21.16 -32.99 -6.96
CA SER A 801 -20.09 -33.68 -6.20
C SER A 801 -20.03 -35.18 -6.51
N CYS A 802 -18.83 -35.73 -6.70
CA CYS A 802 -18.59 -37.17 -6.81
C CYS A 802 -17.25 -37.54 -6.15
N GLU A 803 -17.23 -38.58 -5.31
CA GLU A 803 -16.00 -39.06 -4.63
C GLU A 803 -15.21 -37.97 -3.86
N GLY A 804 -15.94 -37.02 -3.26
CA GLY A 804 -15.35 -35.89 -2.53
C GLY A 804 -14.78 -34.77 -3.41
N LEU A 805 -15.07 -34.78 -4.71
CA LEU A 805 -14.71 -33.74 -5.69
C LEU A 805 -15.95 -32.97 -6.10
N ASP A 806 -15.86 -31.65 -6.11
CA ASP A 806 -16.88 -30.78 -6.67
C ASP A 806 -16.54 -30.45 -8.12
N TYR A 807 -17.48 -30.69 -9.03
CA TYR A 807 -17.37 -30.42 -10.46
C TYR A 807 -18.26 -29.24 -10.84
N THR A 808 -17.69 -28.24 -11.52
CA THR A 808 -18.50 -27.18 -12.16
C THR A 808 -19.14 -27.75 -13.42
N VAL A 809 -20.46 -27.72 -13.49
CA VAL A 809 -21.16 -28.16 -14.70
C VAL A 809 -21.03 -27.06 -15.74
N CYS A 810 -20.33 -27.34 -16.85
CA CYS A 810 -19.90 -26.33 -17.83
C CYS A 810 -20.48 -26.57 -19.23
N GLY A 811 -21.39 -27.52 -19.38
CA GLY A 811 -22.02 -27.77 -20.67
C GLY A 811 -22.63 -29.14 -20.80
N PHE A 812 -22.63 -29.61 -22.04
CA PHE A 812 -23.26 -30.85 -22.47
C PHE A 812 -22.35 -31.53 -23.47
N GLU A 813 -22.30 -32.86 -23.38
CA GLU A 813 -21.56 -33.73 -24.30
C GLU A 813 -21.98 -33.45 -25.75
N GLU A 814 -20.99 -33.21 -26.61
CA GLU A 814 -21.16 -33.13 -28.06
C GLU A 814 -20.79 -34.47 -28.69
N THR A 815 -21.81 -35.21 -29.12
CA THR A 815 -21.63 -36.34 -30.04
C THR A 815 -22.09 -35.91 -31.45
N ASP A 816 -21.85 -36.73 -32.49
CA ASP A 816 -22.13 -36.49 -33.93
C ASP A 816 -23.49 -35.79 -34.27
N GLY A 817 -23.64 -34.52 -33.92
CA GLY A 817 -24.89 -33.75 -34.01
C GLY A 817 -25.94 -34.02 -32.92
N LEU A 818 -25.62 -34.79 -31.86
CA LEU A 818 -26.56 -35.14 -30.79
C LEU A 818 -26.11 -34.56 -29.45
N SER A 819 -26.89 -33.60 -28.96
CA SER A 819 -26.92 -33.21 -27.55
C SER A 819 -27.76 -34.22 -26.75
N PRO A 820 -27.54 -34.37 -25.43
CA PRO A 820 -28.40 -35.17 -24.55
C PRO A 820 -29.90 -34.78 -24.58
N PHE A 821 -30.24 -33.61 -25.13
CA PHE A 821 -31.61 -33.11 -25.21
C PHE A 821 -32.18 -32.97 -26.64
N VAL A 822 -31.39 -33.19 -27.70
CA VAL A 822 -31.93 -33.13 -29.08
C VAL A 822 -33.02 -34.19 -29.25
N GLY A 823 -34.21 -33.74 -29.65
CA GLY A 823 -35.40 -34.58 -29.85
C GLY A 823 -36.00 -35.14 -28.56
N ASN A 824 -35.61 -34.63 -27.39
CA ASN A 824 -36.08 -35.15 -26.11
C ASN A 824 -37.55 -34.79 -25.85
N MET A 825 -38.43 -35.77 -26.08
CA MET A 825 -39.88 -35.62 -25.88
C MET A 825 -40.35 -35.82 -24.44
N PHE A 826 -39.47 -36.11 -23.48
CA PHE A 826 -39.87 -36.47 -22.11
C PHE A 826 -39.60 -35.36 -21.09
N VAL A 827 -38.72 -34.42 -21.41
CA VAL A 827 -38.46 -33.27 -20.54
C VAL A 827 -39.61 -32.27 -20.58
N THR A 828 -40.09 -31.88 -19.41
CA THR A 828 -41.22 -30.95 -19.24
C THR A 828 -40.79 -29.62 -18.63
N SER A 829 -39.73 -29.63 -17.81
CA SER A 829 -39.12 -28.45 -17.22
C SER A 829 -37.60 -28.59 -17.23
N LEU A 830 -36.90 -27.53 -17.63
CA LEU A 830 -35.45 -27.42 -17.55
C LEU A 830 -35.07 -26.24 -16.65
N ASN A 831 -34.36 -26.55 -15.57
CA ASN A 831 -33.68 -25.55 -14.76
C ASN A 831 -32.16 -25.65 -15.00
N LEU A 832 -31.63 -24.73 -15.80
CA LEU A 832 -30.23 -24.67 -16.17
C LEU A 832 -29.48 -23.73 -15.23
N GLN A 833 -28.91 -24.29 -14.16
CA GLN A 833 -28.06 -23.57 -13.20
C GLN A 833 -26.57 -23.68 -13.54
N LEU A 834 -26.21 -24.52 -14.52
CA LEU A 834 -24.85 -24.69 -15.02
C LEU A 834 -24.19 -23.37 -15.44
N ARG A 835 -22.86 -23.29 -15.34
CA ARG A 835 -22.10 -22.09 -15.71
C ARG A 835 -21.69 -22.15 -17.17
N VAL A 836 -22.45 -21.50 -18.03
CA VAL A 836 -22.16 -21.39 -19.48
C VAL A 836 -22.40 -19.98 -19.98
N ASP A 837 -21.59 -19.56 -20.96
CA ASP A 837 -21.77 -18.31 -21.71
C ASP A 837 -22.54 -18.54 -23.03
N THR A 838 -22.60 -19.79 -23.51
CA THR A 838 -23.18 -20.14 -24.80
C THR A 838 -23.98 -21.44 -24.73
N LEU A 839 -25.24 -21.40 -25.19
CA LEU A 839 -25.96 -22.61 -25.58
C LEU A 839 -25.74 -22.87 -27.06
N LYS A 840 -25.22 -24.04 -27.41
CA LYS A 840 -24.80 -24.34 -28.78
C LYS A 840 -25.97 -24.59 -29.73
N ALA A 841 -25.66 -24.63 -31.02
CA ALA A 841 -26.68 -24.85 -32.05
C ALA A 841 -27.41 -26.18 -31.85
N LYS A 842 -28.74 -26.16 -32.03
CA LYS A 842 -29.63 -27.33 -31.91
C LYS A 842 -29.67 -28.03 -30.54
N GLN A 843 -29.01 -27.52 -29.50
CA GLN A 843 -28.83 -28.20 -28.21
C GLN A 843 -30.11 -28.78 -27.59
N PHE A 844 -31.23 -28.08 -27.70
CA PHE A 844 -32.55 -28.49 -27.20
C PHE A 844 -33.59 -28.59 -28.31
N MET A 845 -33.15 -28.74 -29.57
CA MET A 845 -34.04 -28.79 -30.72
C MET A 845 -35.02 -29.96 -30.58
N GLY A 846 -36.32 -29.70 -30.74
CA GLY A 846 -37.35 -30.73 -30.71
C GLY A 846 -37.69 -31.24 -29.30
N CYS A 847 -37.41 -30.47 -28.25
CA CYS A 847 -37.94 -30.74 -26.90
C CYS A 847 -39.45 -30.43 -26.85
N VAL A 848 -40.27 -31.28 -27.47
CA VAL A 848 -41.67 -30.96 -27.79
C VAL A 848 -42.57 -30.72 -26.58
N ASN A 849 -42.22 -31.27 -25.42
CA ASN A 849 -42.98 -31.15 -24.17
C ASN A 849 -42.37 -30.16 -23.17
N LEU A 850 -41.29 -29.47 -23.54
CA LEU A 850 -40.64 -28.48 -22.68
C LEU A 850 -41.55 -27.25 -22.50
N ALA A 851 -42.12 -27.11 -21.31
CA ALA A 851 -43.06 -26.04 -20.99
C ALA A 851 -42.44 -24.95 -20.10
N SER A 852 -41.44 -25.31 -19.28
CA SER A 852 -40.74 -24.42 -18.37
C SER A 852 -39.24 -24.44 -18.64
N LEU A 853 -38.62 -23.27 -18.79
CA LEU A 853 -37.19 -23.11 -19.05
C LEU A 853 -36.64 -21.97 -18.19
N GLN A 854 -35.66 -22.29 -17.34
CA GLN A 854 -34.84 -21.29 -16.65
C GLN A 854 -33.44 -21.34 -17.24
N LEU A 855 -33.00 -20.21 -17.80
CA LEU A 855 -31.68 -20.07 -18.43
C LEU A 855 -30.61 -19.65 -17.40
N PRO A 856 -29.33 -20.02 -17.61
CA PRO A 856 -28.25 -19.63 -16.72
C PRO A 856 -28.08 -18.11 -16.67
N PRO A 857 -27.86 -17.48 -15.50
CA PRO A 857 -27.66 -16.04 -15.39
C PRO A 857 -26.35 -15.54 -16.03
N THR A 858 -25.43 -16.44 -16.37
CA THR A 858 -24.16 -16.16 -17.06
C THR A 858 -24.26 -16.21 -18.59
N LEU A 859 -25.42 -16.59 -19.15
CA LEU A 859 -25.58 -16.87 -20.56
C LEU A 859 -25.49 -15.59 -21.41
N ARG A 860 -24.64 -15.60 -22.44
CA ARG A 860 -24.42 -14.48 -23.39
C ARG A 860 -24.97 -14.79 -24.78
N TYR A 861 -24.86 -16.03 -25.24
CA TYR A 861 -25.25 -16.41 -26.60
C TYR A 861 -26.15 -17.65 -26.63
N ILE A 862 -27.20 -17.60 -27.44
CA ILE A 862 -28.02 -18.76 -27.79
C ILE A 862 -27.81 -19.06 -29.26
N GLY A 863 -27.24 -20.22 -29.58
CA GLY A 863 -26.87 -20.61 -30.94
C GLY A 863 -28.07 -20.89 -31.84
N SER A 864 -27.80 -21.01 -33.15
CA SER A 864 -28.84 -21.23 -34.17
C SER A 864 -29.63 -22.51 -33.90
N GLU A 865 -30.95 -22.44 -34.07
CA GLU A 865 -31.89 -23.54 -33.86
C GLU A 865 -31.88 -24.18 -32.45
N CYS A 866 -31.27 -23.53 -31.44
CA CYS A 866 -31.06 -24.12 -30.10
C CYS A 866 -32.32 -24.72 -29.47
N PHE A 867 -33.44 -23.98 -29.51
CA PHE A 867 -34.77 -24.37 -29.02
C PHE A 867 -35.78 -24.51 -30.17
N ARG A 868 -35.32 -24.80 -31.39
CA ARG A 868 -36.22 -24.96 -32.55
C ARG A 868 -37.23 -26.08 -32.29
N ASN A 869 -38.49 -25.86 -32.63
CA ASN A 869 -39.61 -26.78 -32.45
C ASN A 869 -39.83 -27.20 -30.97
N CYS A 870 -39.76 -26.26 -30.04
CA CYS A 870 -40.21 -26.42 -28.65
C CYS A 870 -41.58 -25.72 -28.45
N PRO A 871 -42.69 -26.25 -29.03
CA PRO A 871 -43.96 -25.53 -29.10
C PRO A 871 -44.56 -25.21 -27.72
N MET A 872 -44.27 -26.00 -26.69
CA MET A 872 -44.87 -25.88 -25.35
C MET A 872 -44.28 -24.75 -24.49
N LEU A 873 -43.21 -24.09 -24.94
CA LEU A 873 -42.68 -22.91 -24.24
C LEU A 873 -43.68 -21.76 -24.33
N MET A 874 -44.34 -21.46 -23.20
CA MET A 874 -45.30 -20.35 -23.10
C MET A 874 -44.62 -19.02 -22.77
N GLN A 875 -43.54 -19.07 -21.98
CA GLN A 875 -42.80 -17.89 -21.58
C GLN A 875 -41.30 -18.17 -21.64
N ILE A 876 -40.53 -17.14 -21.98
CA ILE A 876 -39.06 -17.20 -21.96
C ILE A 876 -38.52 -15.99 -21.20
N SER A 877 -37.62 -16.25 -20.25
CA SER A 877 -36.85 -15.19 -19.59
C SER A 877 -35.41 -15.22 -20.08
N LEU A 878 -35.01 -14.21 -20.84
CA LEU A 878 -33.64 -13.97 -21.27
C LEU A 878 -32.89 -13.21 -20.16
N PRO A 879 -31.82 -13.78 -19.59
CA PRO A 879 -30.98 -13.12 -18.61
C PRO A 879 -30.44 -11.79 -19.12
N ALA A 880 -30.14 -10.87 -18.21
CA ALA A 880 -29.63 -9.55 -18.53
C ALA A 880 -28.24 -9.56 -19.21
N SER A 881 -27.52 -10.68 -19.12
CA SER A 881 -26.22 -10.92 -19.77
C SER A 881 -26.31 -11.31 -21.25
N VAL A 882 -27.50 -11.63 -21.78
CA VAL A 882 -27.65 -12.12 -23.15
C VAL A 882 -27.33 -11.00 -24.15
N GLU A 883 -26.46 -11.30 -25.10
CA GLU A 883 -25.96 -10.38 -26.11
C GLU A 883 -26.36 -10.78 -27.53
N GLY A 884 -26.61 -12.06 -27.78
CA GLY A 884 -26.90 -12.53 -29.13
C GLY A 884 -27.74 -13.79 -29.20
N LEU A 885 -28.61 -13.84 -30.21
CA LEU A 885 -29.47 -14.95 -30.56
C LEU A 885 -29.19 -15.36 -32.00
N GLY A 886 -28.89 -16.64 -32.21
CA GLY A 886 -28.63 -17.22 -33.51
C GLY A 886 -29.89 -17.43 -34.34
N ASP A 887 -29.69 -17.70 -35.62
CA ASP A 887 -30.77 -17.90 -36.60
C ASP A 887 -31.71 -19.02 -36.15
N ASN A 888 -33.01 -18.77 -36.23
CA ASN A 888 -34.05 -19.71 -35.82
C ASN A 888 -33.91 -20.25 -34.38
N ALA A 889 -33.21 -19.56 -33.46
CA ALA A 889 -32.96 -20.06 -32.10
C ALA A 889 -34.21 -20.57 -31.37
N PHE A 890 -35.34 -19.89 -31.51
CA PHE A 890 -36.64 -20.26 -30.94
C PHE A 890 -37.68 -20.56 -32.02
N CYS A 891 -37.24 -20.92 -33.25
CA CYS A 891 -38.16 -21.09 -34.36
C CYS A 891 -39.18 -22.20 -34.08
N GLY A 892 -40.47 -21.89 -34.24
CA GLY A 892 -41.55 -22.85 -33.97
C GLY A 892 -41.96 -22.99 -32.50
N CYS A 893 -41.55 -22.09 -31.60
CA CYS A 893 -42.13 -21.94 -30.26
C CYS A 893 -43.52 -21.26 -30.34
N GLN A 894 -44.52 -21.98 -30.85
CA GLN A 894 -45.80 -21.41 -31.29
C GLN A 894 -46.76 -20.98 -30.19
N TYR A 895 -46.56 -21.44 -28.93
CA TYR A 895 -47.41 -21.07 -27.80
C TYR A 895 -46.81 -19.98 -26.91
N LEU A 896 -45.74 -19.33 -27.36
CA LEU A 896 -45.14 -18.23 -26.63
C LEU A 896 -46.13 -17.06 -26.50
N THR A 897 -46.37 -16.58 -25.28
CA THR A 897 -47.21 -15.42 -24.97
C THR A 897 -46.38 -14.25 -24.45
N ASP A 898 -45.30 -14.53 -23.71
CA ASP A 898 -44.48 -13.50 -23.08
C ASP A 898 -42.99 -13.79 -23.25
N ILE A 899 -42.23 -12.74 -23.54
CA ILE A 899 -40.77 -12.75 -23.49
C ILE A 899 -40.33 -11.69 -22.48
N TYR A 900 -39.57 -12.10 -21.48
CA TYR A 900 -38.93 -11.21 -20.52
C TYR A 900 -37.46 -11.08 -20.89
N SER A 901 -37.04 -9.94 -21.45
CA SER A 901 -35.63 -9.69 -21.74
C SER A 901 -35.08 -8.69 -20.74
N TYR A 902 -34.22 -9.15 -19.82
CA TYR A 902 -33.61 -8.27 -18.82
C TYR A 902 -32.38 -7.52 -19.35
N ALA A 903 -31.98 -7.74 -20.61
CA ALA A 903 -30.82 -7.10 -21.20
C ALA A 903 -31.12 -5.63 -21.53
N VAL A 904 -30.31 -4.72 -20.98
CA VAL A 904 -30.44 -3.26 -21.21
C VAL A 904 -30.00 -2.85 -22.63
N VAL A 905 -29.22 -3.69 -23.30
CA VAL A 905 -28.92 -3.56 -24.73
C VAL A 905 -29.66 -4.67 -25.47
N PRO A 906 -30.47 -4.37 -26.51
CA PRO A 906 -31.16 -5.41 -27.27
C PRO A 906 -30.18 -6.45 -27.84
N PRO A 907 -30.35 -7.75 -27.55
CA PRO A 907 -29.49 -8.80 -28.10
C PRO A 907 -29.46 -8.80 -29.63
N ALA A 908 -28.30 -8.98 -30.23
CA ALA A 908 -28.14 -9.04 -31.68
C ALA A 908 -28.70 -10.36 -32.28
N GLY A 909 -29.08 -10.35 -33.55
CA GLY A 909 -29.54 -11.53 -34.30
C GLY A 909 -29.92 -11.17 -35.74
N SER A 910 -30.19 -12.18 -36.58
CA SER A 910 -30.58 -11.95 -37.98
C SER A 910 -31.91 -11.21 -38.10
N ASP A 911 -31.97 -10.24 -39.02
CA ASP A 911 -33.19 -9.51 -39.40
C ASP A 911 -34.00 -10.19 -40.52
N GLY A 912 -33.43 -11.26 -41.10
CA GLY A 912 -33.95 -12.00 -42.24
C GLY A 912 -35.18 -12.85 -41.93
N ASN A 913 -35.49 -13.76 -42.85
CA ASN A 913 -36.59 -14.73 -42.68
C ASN A 913 -36.31 -15.77 -41.58
N ASP A 914 -35.04 -15.89 -41.21
CA ASP A 914 -34.47 -16.79 -40.23
C ASP A 914 -34.17 -16.10 -38.89
N TYR A 915 -34.80 -14.95 -38.62
CA TYR A 915 -34.66 -14.25 -37.34
C TYR A 915 -34.94 -15.18 -36.14
N PRO A 916 -34.37 -14.91 -34.96
CA PRO A 916 -34.37 -15.86 -33.84
C PRO A 916 -35.74 -16.42 -33.43
N PHE A 917 -36.81 -15.62 -33.56
CA PHE A 917 -38.18 -15.98 -33.21
C PHE A 917 -39.08 -16.25 -34.44
N ALA A 918 -38.50 -16.67 -35.56
CA ALA A 918 -39.26 -17.07 -36.74
C ALA A 918 -40.38 -18.06 -36.38
N GLN A 919 -41.57 -17.89 -36.97
CA GLN A 919 -42.74 -18.73 -36.68
C GLN A 919 -43.26 -18.72 -35.23
N CYS A 920 -42.87 -17.74 -34.39
CA CYS A 920 -43.40 -17.58 -33.03
C CYS A 920 -44.63 -16.66 -32.92
N ARG A 921 -45.18 -16.18 -34.05
CA ARG A 921 -46.33 -15.25 -34.09
C ARG A 921 -46.08 -13.97 -33.25
N PRO A 922 -45.08 -13.14 -33.58
CA PRO A 922 -44.62 -12.02 -32.74
C PRO A 922 -45.69 -10.96 -32.40
N ASN A 923 -46.79 -10.87 -33.16
CA ASN A 923 -47.92 -9.99 -32.83
C ASN A 923 -48.75 -10.47 -31.64
N ASN A 924 -48.61 -11.75 -31.25
CA ASN A 924 -49.32 -12.36 -30.14
C ASN A 924 -48.41 -12.51 -28.90
N VAL A 925 -47.19 -11.97 -28.96
CA VAL A 925 -46.19 -12.07 -27.90
C VAL A 925 -45.98 -10.68 -27.30
N THR A 926 -46.05 -10.58 -25.97
CA THR A 926 -45.66 -9.38 -25.23
C THR A 926 -44.18 -9.44 -24.92
N LEU A 927 -43.41 -8.42 -25.31
CA LEU A 927 -42.01 -8.28 -24.97
C LEU A 927 -41.84 -7.31 -23.80
N HIS A 928 -41.45 -7.84 -22.64
CA HIS A 928 -41.16 -7.12 -21.41
C HIS A 928 -39.66 -6.79 -21.35
N VAL A 929 -39.31 -5.51 -21.15
CA VAL A 929 -37.92 -5.01 -21.13
C VAL A 929 -37.72 -4.00 -19.99
N PRO A 930 -36.46 -3.69 -19.61
CA PRO A 930 -36.19 -2.61 -18.66
C PRO A 930 -36.75 -1.28 -19.16
N ALA A 931 -37.40 -0.53 -18.26
CA ALA A 931 -38.05 0.75 -18.61
C ALA A 931 -37.13 1.74 -19.33
N SER A 932 -35.83 1.74 -19.03
CA SER A 932 -34.84 2.63 -19.66
C SER A 932 -34.52 2.28 -21.12
N CYS A 933 -34.93 1.11 -21.60
CA CYS A 933 -34.45 0.52 -22.84
C CYS A 933 -35.57 0.22 -23.84
N GLU A 934 -36.82 0.57 -23.53
CA GLU A 934 -37.99 0.30 -24.38
C GLU A 934 -37.80 0.82 -25.82
N GLU A 935 -37.35 2.07 -25.98
CA GLU A 935 -37.13 2.67 -27.30
C GLU A 935 -36.01 1.98 -28.09
N ALA A 936 -34.98 1.49 -27.39
CA ALA A 936 -33.90 0.74 -28.02
C ALA A 936 -34.41 -0.58 -28.61
N TYR A 937 -35.29 -1.30 -27.91
CA TYR A 937 -35.91 -2.52 -28.44
C TYR A 937 -36.88 -2.24 -29.60
N ARG A 938 -37.63 -1.13 -29.56
CA ARG A 938 -38.51 -0.72 -30.66
C ARG A 938 -37.76 -0.43 -31.96
N THR A 939 -36.52 0.03 -31.86
CA THR A 939 -35.73 0.51 -33.02
C THR A 939 -34.59 -0.42 -33.43
N SER A 940 -34.31 -1.50 -32.69
CA SER A 940 -33.18 -2.41 -32.93
C SER A 940 -33.57 -3.71 -33.63
N GLY A 941 -33.21 -3.81 -34.91
CA GLY A 941 -33.26 -5.06 -35.69
C GLY A 941 -34.60 -5.82 -35.61
N PHE A 942 -34.52 -7.14 -35.43
CA PHE A 942 -35.69 -8.02 -35.40
C PHE A 942 -36.59 -7.79 -34.18
N TRP A 943 -36.12 -7.14 -33.12
CA TRP A 943 -36.95 -6.82 -31.96
C TRP A 943 -38.08 -5.87 -32.32
N GLY A 944 -37.90 -5.01 -33.34
CA GLY A 944 -38.96 -4.16 -33.88
C GLY A 944 -40.10 -4.93 -34.56
N LYS A 945 -39.99 -6.26 -34.74
CA LYS A 945 -41.07 -7.11 -35.31
C LYS A 945 -42.14 -7.48 -34.27
N PHE A 946 -41.92 -7.25 -32.97
CA PHE A 946 -42.91 -7.51 -31.91
C PHE A 946 -43.93 -6.38 -31.82
N GLY A 947 -45.22 -6.72 -31.85
CA GLY A 947 -46.30 -5.73 -31.87
C GLY A 947 -46.52 -5.02 -30.52
N THR A 948 -46.11 -5.65 -29.42
CA THR A 948 -46.29 -5.13 -28.05
C THR A 948 -44.96 -5.21 -27.30
N ILE A 949 -44.35 -4.05 -27.03
CA ILE A 949 -43.13 -3.92 -26.21
C ILE A 949 -43.46 -3.02 -25.03
N VAL A 950 -43.18 -3.48 -23.81
CA VAL A 950 -43.52 -2.80 -22.55
C VAL A 950 -42.26 -2.68 -21.68
N GLY A 951 -41.92 -1.46 -21.27
CA GLY A 951 -40.83 -1.17 -20.34
C GLY A 951 -41.24 -1.32 -18.87
N ASP A 952 -41.54 -2.52 -18.40
CA ASP A 952 -42.06 -2.79 -17.05
C ASP A 952 -41.12 -3.59 -16.14
N LEU A 953 -39.90 -3.89 -16.59
CA LEU A 953 -38.89 -4.56 -15.77
C LEU A 953 -38.02 -3.55 -15.00
N GLU A 954 -37.68 -3.88 -13.75
CA GLU A 954 -36.71 -3.14 -12.97
C GLU A 954 -35.31 -3.26 -13.58
N ASN A 955 -34.50 -2.19 -13.47
CA ASN A 955 -33.10 -2.20 -13.88
C ASN A 955 -32.31 -3.16 -12.97
N VAL A 956 -32.12 -4.40 -13.41
CA VAL A 956 -31.24 -5.36 -12.71
C VAL A 956 -29.79 -4.95 -12.98
N ALA A 957 -29.07 -4.56 -11.94
CA ALA A 957 -27.64 -4.24 -12.04
C ALA A 957 -26.84 -5.50 -12.43
N THR A 958 -26.45 -5.62 -13.69
CA THR A 958 -25.52 -6.65 -14.14
C THR A 958 -24.08 -6.17 -13.98
N GLY A 959 -23.37 -6.77 -13.03
CA GLY A 959 -21.92 -6.63 -12.87
C GLY A 959 -21.12 -7.40 -13.94
N LEU A 960 -21.52 -7.33 -15.21
CA LEU A 960 -20.84 -8.00 -16.31
C LEU A 960 -20.71 -7.03 -17.49
N THR A 961 -19.51 -6.48 -17.68
CA THR A 961 -19.14 -5.76 -18.91
C THR A 961 -18.46 -6.74 -19.86
N PRO A 962 -18.92 -6.86 -21.13
CA PRO A 962 -18.24 -7.64 -22.13
C PRO A 962 -17.25 -6.76 -22.92
N ALA A 963 -15.96 -7.08 -22.86
CA ALA A 963 -14.95 -6.50 -23.74
C ALA A 963 -14.41 -7.60 -24.67
N THR A 964 -14.79 -7.53 -25.95
CA THR A 964 -14.16 -8.26 -27.04
C THR A 964 -12.80 -7.62 -27.35
N ALA A 965 -11.70 -8.37 -27.21
CA ALA A 965 -10.38 -7.93 -27.67
C ALA A 965 -9.76 -8.96 -28.62
N GLY A 966 -9.33 -8.46 -29.78
CA GLY A 966 -8.65 -9.21 -30.83
C GLY A 966 -7.26 -9.67 -30.41
N ARG A 967 -6.84 -10.78 -31.02
CA ARG A 967 -5.58 -11.48 -30.75
C ARG A 967 -4.41 -10.80 -31.46
N ASP A 968 -3.38 -10.44 -30.70
CA ASP A 968 -1.98 -10.66 -31.08
C ASP A 968 -1.07 -10.62 -29.82
N ALA A 969 -0.18 -11.62 -29.70
CA ALA A 969 0.82 -11.87 -28.65
C ALA A 969 0.40 -11.68 -27.17
N ALA A 970 -0.68 -12.37 -26.77
CA ALA A 970 -1.16 -12.37 -25.40
C ALA A 970 -0.34 -13.29 -24.46
N PHE A 971 -0.14 -12.88 -23.20
CA PHE A 971 0.20 -13.83 -22.13
C PHE A 971 -1.05 -14.16 -21.31
N THR A 972 -1.08 -15.39 -20.80
CA THR A 972 -2.14 -15.89 -19.90
C THR A 972 -1.48 -16.39 -18.63
N ILE A 973 -1.73 -15.73 -17.50
CA ILE A 973 -1.18 -16.09 -16.20
C ILE A 973 -2.32 -16.49 -15.28
N LYS A 974 -2.18 -17.64 -14.62
CA LYS A 974 -3.13 -18.12 -13.64
C LYS A 974 -2.59 -17.89 -12.24
N ALA A 975 -3.40 -17.30 -11.37
CA ALA A 975 -2.99 -16.89 -10.03
C ALA A 975 -4.02 -17.24 -8.96
N ALA A 976 -3.54 -17.66 -7.79
CA ALA A 976 -4.36 -17.89 -6.60
C ALA A 976 -4.90 -16.57 -6.02
N GLY A 977 -6.12 -16.61 -5.48
CA GLY A 977 -6.82 -15.47 -4.90
C GLY A 977 -6.37 -15.10 -3.49
N ARG A 978 -7.14 -14.22 -2.84
CA ARG A 978 -6.95 -13.63 -1.50
C ARG A 978 -5.49 -13.25 -1.16
N GLN A 979 -4.74 -12.80 -2.16
CA GLN A 979 -3.36 -12.37 -2.01
C GLN A 979 -2.99 -11.28 -3.02
N TRP A 980 -1.89 -10.59 -2.75
CA TRP A 980 -1.27 -9.69 -3.72
C TRP A 980 -0.49 -10.51 -4.74
N PHE A 981 -0.88 -10.39 -6.01
CA PHE A 981 -0.14 -10.92 -7.14
C PHE A 981 0.73 -9.81 -7.74
N VAL A 982 2.00 -10.13 -7.99
CA VAL A 982 2.96 -9.22 -8.63
C VAL A 982 3.07 -9.59 -10.09
N ILE A 983 2.85 -8.62 -10.98
CA ILE A 983 2.98 -8.80 -12.42
C ILE A 983 4.00 -7.82 -12.99
N HIS A 984 4.91 -8.32 -13.80
CA HIS A 984 5.90 -7.52 -14.52
C HIS A 984 5.52 -7.45 -16.00
N LEU A 985 5.22 -6.25 -16.48
CA LEU A 985 4.88 -5.99 -17.87
C LEU A 985 6.03 -5.26 -18.57
N ASP A 986 6.37 -5.67 -19.78
CA ASP A 986 7.33 -4.98 -20.66
C ASP A 986 6.84 -3.59 -21.09
N LYS A 987 5.53 -3.41 -21.24
CA LYS A 987 4.85 -2.16 -21.63
C LYS A 987 3.49 -2.05 -20.96
N ALA A 988 2.97 -0.83 -20.89
CA ALA A 988 1.62 -0.60 -20.36
C ALA A 988 0.59 -1.32 -21.24
N ARG A 989 -0.30 -2.10 -20.62
CA ARG A 989 -1.35 -2.83 -21.32
C ARG A 989 -2.54 -3.11 -20.41
N SER A 990 -3.68 -3.34 -21.04
CA SER A 990 -4.90 -3.74 -20.36
C SER A 990 -4.80 -5.20 -19.96
N VAL A 991 -4.84 -5.49 -18.67
CA VAL A 991 -4.90 -6.85 -18.15
C VAL A 991 -6.35 -7.15 -17.79
N SER A 992 -6.95 -8.05 -18.53
CA SER A 992 -8.27 -8.61 -18.27
C SER A 992 -8.13 -9.71 -17.23
N ILE A 993 -8.76 -9.56 -16.09
CA ILE A 993 -8.79 -10.54 -15.01
C ILE A 993 -10.10 -11.30 -15.13
N TYR A 994 -10.03 -12.59 -15.36
CA TYR A 994 -11.15 -13.51 -15.47
C TYR A 994 -11.20 -14.43 -14.25
N TYR A 995 -12.38 -14.86 -13.85
CA TYR A 995 -12.53 -16.08 -13.07
C TYR A 995 -12.05 -17.27 -13.91
N LEU A 996 -11.74 -18.40 -13.25
CA LEU A 996 -11.33 -19.62 -13.95
C LEU A 996 -12.40 -20.14 -14.93
N ASP A 997 -13.67 -19.84 -14.68
CA ASP A 997 -14.77 -20.17 -15.60
C ASP A 997 -14.83 -19.28 -16.86
N GLY A 998 -13.84 -18.41 -17.07
CA GLY A 998 -13.75 -17.52 -18.21
C GLY A 998 -14.62 -16.27 -18.09
N THR A 999 -15.34 -16.08 -16.99
CA THR A 999 -16.11 -14.86 -16.73
C THR A 999 -15.17 -13.70 -16.43
N LEU A 1000 -15.27 -12.60 -17.17
CA LEU A 1000 -14.46 -11.41 -16.94
C LEU A 1000 -14.84 -10.78 -15.58
N GLN A 1001 -13.89 -10.71 -14.64
CA GLN A 1001 -14.05 -10.01 -13.37
C GLN A 1001 -13.95 -8.50 -13.58
N ARG A 1002 -12.82 -8.06 -14.15
CA ARG A 1002 -12.50 -6.65 -14.39
C ARG A 1002 -11.31 -6.53 -15.34
N VAL A 1003 -11.22 -5.39 -16.02
CA VAL A 1003 -10.03 -5.02 -16.80
C VAL A 1003 -9.27 -3.95 -16.03
N VAL A 1004 -7.98 -4.17 -15.81
CA VAL A 1004 -7.11 -3.23 -15.11
C VAL A 1004 -6.07 -2.70 -16.09
N GLN A 1005 -5.93 -1.39 -16.18
CA GLN A 1005 -4.84 -0.78 -16.94
C GLN A 1005 -3.59 -0.80 -16.08
N LEU A 1006 -2.60 -1.59 -16.48
CA LEU A 1006 -1.33 -1.68 -15.76
C LEU A 1006 -0.23 -0.96 -16.55
N PRO A 1007 0.62 -0.15 -15.89
CA PRO A 1007 1.78 0.43 -16.53
C PRO A 1007 2.81 -0.67 -16.89
N GLY A 1008 3.71 -0.37 -17.82
CA GLY A 1008 4.92 -1.19 -17.98
C GLY A 1008 5.77 -1.09 -16.72
N GLY A 1009 6.38 -2.20 -16.32
CA GLY A 1009 7.07 -2.40 -15.05
C GLY A 1009 6.32 -3.33 -14.10
N GLU A 1010 6.69 -3.29 -12.82
CA GLU A 1010 6.05 -4.07 -11.77
C GLU A 1010 4.73 -3.44 -11.34
N SER A 1011 3.68 -4.25 -11.22
CA SER A 1011 2.39 -3.88 -10.65
C SER A 1011 1.95 -4.92 -9.63
N ARG A 1012 1.36 -4.46 -8.53
CA ARG A 1012 0.73 -5.33 -7.54
C ARG A 1012 -0.78 -5.24 -7.71
N ILE A 1013 -1.43 -6.39 -7.87
CA ILE A 1013 -2.88 -6.50 -7.96
C ILE A 1013 -3.38 -7.41 -6.86
N TRP A 1014 -4.44 -7.00 -6.17
CA TRP A 1014 -5.12 -7.87 -5.24
C TRP A 1014 -6.09 -8.76 -6.00
N LEU A 1015 -6.03 -10.08 -5.81
CA LEU A 1015 -6.99 -11.01 -6.40
C LEU A 1015 -7.90 -11.53 -5.30
N ASP A 1016 -9.22 -11.44 -5.48
CA ASP A 1016 -10.18 -11.90 -4.47
C ASP A 1016 -10.44 -13.41 -4.57
N ALA A 1017 -10.25 -13.98 -5.76
CA ALA A 1017 -10.48 -15.39 -6.09
C ALA A 1017 -9.42 -15.90 -7.08
N PRO A 1018 -9.29 -17.22 -7.29
CA PRO A 1018 -8.51 -17.77 -8.40
C PRO A 1018 -8.86 -17.08 -9.71
N SER A 1019 -7.85 -16.59 -10.41
CA SER A 1019 -8.06 -15.73 -11.57
C SER A 1019 -7.10 -16.06 -12.72
N ILE A 1020 -7.60 -15.90 -13.94
CA ILE A 1020 -6.81 -15.91 -15.18
C ILE A 1020 -6.60 -14.46 -15.61
N LEU A 1021 -5.35 -14.04 -15.68
CA LEU A 1021 -4.94 -12.74 -16.15
C LEU A 1021 -4.54 -12.88 -17.61
N VAL A 1022 -5.25 -12.19 -18.49
CA VAL A 1022 -4.94 -12.14 -19.92
C VAL A 1022 -4.62 -10.71 -20.29
N ALA A 1023 -3.49 -10.50 -20.95
CA ALA A 1023 -3.18 -9.20 -21.55
C ALA A 1023 -2.80 -9.41 -23.01
N PRO A 1024 -3.37 -8.65 -23.95
CA PRO A 1024 -2.94 -8.62 -25.35
C PRO A 1024 -1.55 -7.99 -25.48
#